data_AF-A0A2V3XY75-F1
#
_entry.id   AF-A0A2V3XY75-F1
#
_cell.length_a   1.000
_cell.length_b   1.000
_cell.length_c   1.000
_cell.angle_alpha   90.00
_cell.angle_beta   90.00
_cell.angle_gamma   90.00
#
_symmetry.space_group_name_H-M   'P 1'
#
loop_
_entity.id
_entity.type
_entity.pdbx_description
1 polymer ?
#
loop_
_entity_poly.entity_id
_entity_poly.type
_entity_poly.pdbx_seq_one_letter_code
_entity_poly.pdbx_strand_id
1 'polypeptide(L)'
;MTSKNLFFNLMKEDLKRRLWAVALTFLTFFFALPVATALSLSGSRNMEETYYGLMYGARSILGFNNGFLAVIIVLLSLILGVTSFSWLHSRKKVDFYHSLPVRREKLFFVNFLDGVLILFSTYAVNLLLGLLVALVNGIVPGDIVPEALGAFGFLLLHFIMLYSVTVLAMVMTGNILVGILGTGVFHLYFPALLLLLDALYQEFFKTSYNGGSSITYRLIDKCSALTLYISNYSAFMDGAKSGSLVLRICAVILVIAAVTAAAVLLYRVRGSEAAGKAMAFKVSQPIIRIPIVILSALCGGLFFWYLHDSIGWAVFGLICGLLLSHCIIEIIYHFDFRKLFSSRISMAVCALAAALIFCGFRFDLFGYDKYIPKQSDLESVAVSLTNMEYWVDYGSAKMDDEDEYYWDYESSDTYIFSRMQLSDMDTALALVSEAVSQVEKEKERQYQWDSEDGDHYVSFSVKFKLKNGREVYRSYAVYGDKEYDLIRKIYDSQDYRMAAYPVLEQTPENTGKIKVVQNSWTRDVTRGSSKEGTDYVDLILRTYQEEMAGLTSDVMEQQNPIAQIQFMTDIQVQAEKSKEKNGYSWRYNNVMDRGYYPVYPSFNKTIGLLEDCGIRLTTVTDAGEVIRADIDLYQLAEKDDSRYYDKDITSQLTVTDKEEVAALMETARLEDYSNMNPFSEWDDRITFEAVVKGSSGQISHEYSIRKADMPEFLKKESERFNREVETVSD
;
A
#
# COMPACT_ATOMS: atom_id res chain seq x y z
N MET A 1 -9.07 55.94 -28.84
CA MET A 1 -8.17 55.06 -28.05
C MET A 1 -8.18 53.66 -28.67
N THR A 2 -7.05 53.19 -29.19
CA THR A 2 -6.94 51.87 -29.84
C THR A 2 -7.05 50.74 -28.81
N SER A 3 -7.78 49.67 -29.17
CA SER A 3 -8.18 48.55 -28.30
C SER A 3 -7.04 47.86 -27.52
N LYS A 4 -5.81 47.89 -28.04
CA LYS A 4 -4.61 47.28 -27.43
C LYS A 4 -4.16 47.99 -26.15
N ASN A 5 -4.15 49.32 -26.11
CA ASN A 5 -3.69 50.07 -24.93
C ASN A 5 -4.67 49.95 -23.74
N LEU A 6 -5.96 49.73 -24.02
CA LEU A 6 -6.98 49.61 -22.98
C LEU A 6 -6.79 48.37 -22.10
N PHE A 7 -6.33 47.24 -22.66
CA PHE A 7 -6.15 46.00 -21.88
C PHE A 7 -5.06 46.15 -20.81
N PHE A 8 -3.86 46.57 -21.23
CA PHE A 8 -2.73 46.78 -20.32
C PHE A 8 -2.95 47.92 -19.33
N ASN A 9 -3.68 48.97 -19.72
CA ASN A 9 -4.06 50.03 -18.78
C ASN A 9 -4.99 49.50 -17.69
N LEU A 10 -5.96 48.65 -18.04
CA LEU A 10 -6.83 48.01 -17.04
C LEU A 10 -6.05 47.07 -16.12
N MET A 11 -5.10 46.30 -16.67
CA MET A 11 -4.22 45.44 -15.87
C MET A 11 -3.40 46.25 -14.87
N LYS A 12 -2.77 47.33 -15.33
CA LYS A 12 -1.99 48.22 -14.46
C LYS A 12 -2.84 48.81 -13.33
N GLU A 13 -4.05 49.24 -13.62
CA GLU A 13 -4.96 49.80 -12.61
C GLU A 13 -5.45 48.74 -11.62
N ASP A 14 -5.70 47.52 -12.07
CA ASP A 14 -6.09 46.43 -11.19
C ASP A 14 -4.94 45.98 -10.27
N LEU A 15 -3.72 45.86 -10.81
CA LEU A 15 -2.52 45.55 -10.03
C LEU A 15 -2.25 46.59 -8.93
N LYS A 16 -2.44 47.89 -9.22
CA LYS A 16 -2.35 48.96 -8.22
C LYS A 16 -3.34 48.78 -7.08
N ARG A 17 -4.57 48.34 -7.38
CA ARG A 17 -5.60 48.07 -6.37
C ARG A 17 -5.28 46.85 -5.50
N ARG A 18 -4.48 45.92 -6.02
CA ARG A 18 -4.08 44.67 -5.36
C ARG A 18 -2.62 44.68 -4.87
N LEU A 19 -2.04 45.85 -4.64
CA LEU A 19 -0.65 45.99 -4.20
C LEU A 19 -0.36 45.23 -2.88
N TRP A 20 -1.35 45.12 -1.99
CA TRP A 20 -1.22 44.31 -0.77
C TRP A 20 -1.00 42.82 -1.07
N ALA A 21 -1.64 42.27 -2.11
CA ALA A 21 -1.48 40.88 -2.50
C ALA A 21 -0.11 40.65 -3.14
N VAL A 22 0.38 41.64 -3.90
CA VAL A 22 1.77 41.67 -4.41
C VAL A 22 2.76 41.64 -3.25
N ALA A 23 2.59 42.52 -2.26
CA ALA A 23 3.47 42.60 -1.09
C ALA A 23 3.46 41.31 -0.27
N LEU A 24 2.28 40.74 -0.01
CA LEU A 24 2.14 39.47 0.71
C LEU A 24 2.85 38.33 -0.04
N THR A 25 2.56 38.18 -1.33
CA THR A 25 3.15 37.12 -2.17
C THR A 25 4.67 37.28 -2.26
N PHE A 26 5.16 38.51 -2.44
CA PHE A 26 6.58 38.82 -2.43
C PHE A 26 7.24 38.45 -1.10
N LEU A 27 6.65 38.83 0.03
CA LEU A 27 7.17 38.54 1.36
C LEU A 27 7.23 37.03 1.59
N THR A 28 6.18 36.29 1.22
CA THR A 28 6.15 34.83 1.32
C THR A 28 7.31 34.20 0.55
N PHE A 29 7.51 34.57 -0.72
CA PHE A 29 8.62 34.03 -1.51
C PHE A 29 9.99 34.52 -1.05
N PHE A 30 10.09 35.74 -0.51
CA PHE A 30 11.34 36.26 0.04
C PHE A 30 11.85 35.42 1.20
N PHE A 31 10.96 35.03 2.12
CA PHE A 31 11.35 34.13 3.20
C PHE A 31 11.56 32.69 2.72
N ALA A 32 10.72 32.21 1.80
CA ALA A 32 10.76 30.81 1.34
C ALA A 32 11.92 30.50 0.37
N LEU A 33 12.49 31.50 -0.31
CA LEU A 33 13.54 31.31 -1.32
C LEU A 33 14.89 31.91 -0.89
N PRO A 34 15.17 33.24 -1.01
CA PRO A 34 16.51 33.76 -0.74
C PRO A 34 16.92 33.63 0.73
N VAL A 35 16.01 33.90 1.69
CA VAL A 35 16.34 33.76 3.11
C VAL A 35 16.54 32.28 3.49
N ALA A 36 15.63 31.40 3.07
CA ALA A 36 15.75 29.96 3.32
C ALA A 36 17.04 29.37 2.69
N THR A 37 17.41 29.81 1.49
CA THR A 37 18.66 29.41 0.83
C THR A 37 19.87 29.87 1.64
N ALA A 38 19.88 31.13 2.10
CA ALA A 38 20.98 31.66 2.92
C ALA A 38 21.13 30.89 4.24
N LEU A 39 20.01 30.57 4.91
CA LEU A 39 20.00 29.81 6.15
C LEU A 39 20.47 28.37 5.95
N SER A 40 19.97 27.69 4.89
CA SER A 40 20.37 26.32 4.54
C SER A 40 21.88 26.23 4.29
N LEU A 41 22.43 27.14 3.48
CA LEU A 41 23.86 27.18 3.17
C LEU A 41 24.73 27.56 4.38
N SER A 42 24.21 28.38 5.29
CA SER A 42 24.92 28.69 6.54
C SER A 42 25.04 27.48 7.47
N GLY A 43 24.03 26.60 7.50
CA GLY A 43 24.07 25.36 8.28
C GLY A 43 25.09 24.37 7.72
N SER A 44 25.15 24.24 6.40
CA SER A 44 26.09 23.35 5.69
C SER A 44 27.55 23.79 5.75
N ARG A 45 27.86 25.04 6.18
CA ARG A 45 29.24 25.47 6.43
C ARG A 45 29.85 24.85 7.69
N ASN A 46 29.02 24.35 8.62
CA ASN A 46 29.46 23.81 9.90
C ASN A 46 29.67 22.28 9.88
N MET A 47 29.23 21.59 8.83
CA MET A 47 29.43 20.16 8.60
C MET A 47 30.31 20.05 7.35
N GLU A 48 31.58 19.62 7.50
CA GLU A 48 32.58 19.37 6.45
C GLU A 48 32.31 19.97 5.05
N GLU A 49 33.09 20.99 4.67
CA GLU A 49 33.07 21.79 3.43
C GLU A 49 33.09 20.97 2.12
N THR A 50 32.03 20.24 1.83
CA THR A 50 31.89 19.52 0.57
C THR A 50 30.94 20.31 -0.33
N TYR A 51 31.40 20.64 -1.55
CA TYR A 51 30.57 21.26 -2.59
C TYR A 51 29.20 20.58 -2.75
N TYR A 52 29.17 19.25 -2.61
CA TYR A 52 27.96 18.43 -2.60
C TYR A 52 26.96 18.83 -1.50
N GLY A 53 27.41 19.15 -0.29
CA GLY A 53 26.54 19.57 0.82
C GLY A 53 25.91 20.94 0.58
N LEU A 54 26.68 21.90 0.04
CA LEU A 54 26.17 23.21 -0.37
C LEU A 54 25.17 23.08 -1.53
N MET A 55 25.50 22.24 -2.52
CA MET A 55 24.63 21.95 -3.65
C MET A 55 23.30 21.34 -3.20
N TYR A 56 23.36 20.33 -2.34
CA TYR A 56 22.18 19.68 -1.78
C TYR A 56 21.31 20.67 -1.00
N GLY A 57 21.94 21.50 -0.15
CA GLY A 57 21.25 22.57 0.59
C GLY A 57 20.50 23.53 -0.33
N ALA A 58 21.14 24.03 -1.38
CA ALA A 58 20.49 24.94 -2.32
C ALA A 58 19.40 24.26 -3.16
N ARG A 59 19.61 23.02 -3.63
CA ARG A 59 18.59 22.24 -4.36
C ARG A 59 17.37 21.92 -3.49
N SER A 60 17.59 21.66 -2.20
CA SER A 60 16.49 21.40 -1.25
C SER A 60 15.52 22.58 -1.12
N ILE A 61 15.98 23.81 -1.38
CA ILE A 61 15.18 25.03 -1.28
C ILE A 61 14.68 25.52 -2.65
N LEU A 62 15.56 25.58 -3.65
CA LEU A 62 15.25 26.17 -4.96
C LEU A 62 14.70 25.15 -5.98
N GLY A 63 14.92 23.86 -5.75
CA GLY A 63 14.49 22.75 -6.60
C GLY A 63 13.16 22.12 -6.16
N PHE A 64 12.94 20.87 -6.59
CA PHE A 64 11.67 20.15 -6.38
C PHE A 64 11.49 19.61 -4.95
N ASN A 65 12.57 19.56 -4.16
CA ASN A 65 12.57 18.98 -2.81
C ASN A 65 11.98 19.90 -1.73
N ASN A 66 11.47 21.09 -2.10
CA ASN A 66 10.91 22.05 -1.16
C ASN A 66 9.40 21.84 -0.94
N GLY A 67 9.03 20.86 -0.11
CA GLY A 67 7.62 20.59 0.22
C GLY A 67 6.86 21.79 0.82
N PHE A 68 7.55 22.76 1.41
CA PHE A 68 6.91 23.97 1.93
C PHE A 68 6.41 24.89 0.80
N LEU A 69 7.17 25.05 -0.29
CA LEU A 69 6.69 25.73 -1.49
C LEU A 69 5.44 25.05 -2.04
N ALA A 70 5.35 23.73 -1.91
CA ALA A 70 4.19 23.00 -2.40
C ALA A 70 2.87 23.48 -1.75
N VAL A 71 2.90 23.68 -0.42
CA VAL A 71 1.77 24.20 0.37
C VAL A 71 1.49 25.67 0.06
N ILE A 72 2.55 26.49 -0.08
CA ILE A 72 2.43 27.91 -0.45
C ILE A 72 1.67 28.06 -1.77
N ILE A 73 1.95 27.22 -2.77
CA ILE A 73 1.26 27.28 -4.07
C ILE A 73 -0.25 27.03 -3.91
N VAL A 74 -0.66 26.06 -3.09
CA VAL A 74 -2.09 25.80 -2.83
C VAL A 74 -2.74 27.03 -2.19
N LEU A 75 -2.13 27.58 -1.13
CA LEU A 75 -2.67 28.73 -0.39
C LEU A 75 -2.73 30.00 -1.27
N LEU A 76 -1.68 30.28 -2.03
CA LEU A 76 -1.64 31.44 -2.92
C LEU A 76 -2.62 31.29 -4.07
N SER A 77 -2.84 30.07 -4.59
CA SER A 77 -3.83 29.84 -5.64
C SER A 77 -5.24 30.22 -5.19
N LEU A 78 -5.60 29.88 -3.94
CA LEU A 78 -6.85 30.29 -3.30
C LEU A 78 -6.90 31.81 -3.08
N ILE A 79 -5.88 32.39 -2.43
CA ILE A 79 -5.87 33.83 -2.08
C ILE A 79 -5.93 34.68 -3.35
N LEU A 80 -5.08 34.39 -4.34
CA LEU A 80 -5.04 35.16 -5.58
C LEU A 80 -6.31 34.93 -6.42
N GLY A 81 -6.87 33.71 -6.44
CA GLY A 81 -8.14 33.41 -7.11
C GLY A 81 -9.30 34.20 -6.53
N VAL A 82 -9.43 34.18 -5.20
CA VAL A 82 -10.44 34.94 -4.46
C VAL A 82 -10.29 36.43 -4.71
N THR A 83 -9.09 36.98 -4.55
CA THR A 83 -8.88 38.43 -4.69
C THR A 83 -9.12 38.92 -6.12
N SER A 84 -8.78 38.12 -7.13
CA SER A 84 -9.02 38.43 -8.56
C SER A 84 -10.50 38.58 -8.90
N PHE A 85 -11.40 37.86 -8.21
CA PHE A 85 -12.82 37.82 -8.57
C PHE A 85 -13.79 38.19 -7.44
N SER A 86 -13.29 38.53 -6.25
CA SER A 86 -14.11 38.96 -5.10
C SER A 86 -15.00 40.17 -5.40
N TRP A 87 -14.64 40.99 -6.40
CA TRP A 87 -15.45 42.11 -6.83
C TRP A 87 -16.81 41.68 -7.39
N LEU A 88 -16.93 40.45 -7.93
CA LEU A 88 -18.18 39.85 -8.40
C LEU A 88 -19.22 39.65 -7.29
N HIS A 89 -18.79 39.70 -6.04
CA HIS A 89 -19.62 39.45 -4.86
C HIS A 89 -20.12 40.75 -4.20
N SER A 90 -19.65 41.92 -4.67
CA SER A 90 -20.10 43.23 -4.19
C SER A 90 -20.94 43.94 -5.24
N ARG A 91 -22.22 44.23 -4.91
CA ARG A 91 -23.15 44.91 -5.82
C ARG A 91 -22.56 46.21 -6.39
N LYS A 92 -22.04 47.07 -5.50
CA LYS A 92 -21.40 48.35 -5.88
C LYS A 92 -20.24 48.16 -6.85
N LYS A 93 -19.39 47.14 -6.65
CA LYS A 93 -18.26 46.88 -7.55
C LYS A 93 -18.76 46.32 -8.88
N VAL A 94 -19.68 45.36 -8.87
CA VAL A 94 -20.26 44.80 -10.09
C VAL A 94 -20.91 45.88 -10.96
N ASP A 95 -21.71 46.77 -10.38
CA ASP A 95 -22.36 47.87 -11.12
C ASP A 95 -21.32 48.80 -11.77
N PHE A 96 -20.23 49.10 -11.07
CA PHE A 96 -19.12 49.87 -11.62
C PHE A 96 -18.41 49.13 -12.76
N TYR A 97 -17.98 47.88 -12.56
CA TYR A 97 -17.22 47.15 -13.58
C TYR A 97 -18.07 46.81 -14.82
N HIS A 98 -19.35 46.48 -14.65
CA HIS A 98 -20.27 46.15 -15.75
C HIS A 98 -20.84 47.38 -16.49
N SER A 99 -20.71 48.59 -15.93
CA SER A 99 -21.06 49.84 -16.65
C SER A 99 -19.93 50.38 -17.51
N LEU A 100 -18.70 49.88 -17.35
CA LEU A 100 -17.60 50.21 -18.24
C LEU A 100 -17.92 49.73 -19.67
N PRO A 101 -17.58 50.49 -20.73
CA PRO A 101 -17.78 50.09 -22.13
C PRO A 101 -16.73 49.05 -22.56
N VAL A 102 -16.64 47.95 -21.82
CA VAL A 102 -15.65 46.88 -21.96
C VAL A 102 -16.38 45.54 -21.96
N ARG A 103 -16.02 44.66 -22.90
CA ARG A 103 -16.59 43.31 -22.97
C ARG A 103 -16.24 42.52 -21.70
N ARG A 104 -17.19 41.71 -21.21
CA ARG A 104 -17.02 40.89 -19.99
C ARG A 104 -15.78 40.00 -20.09
N GLU A 105 -15.57 39.33 -21.21
CA GLU A 105 -14.41 38.46 -21.44
C GLU A 105 -13.10 39.21 -21.24
N LYS A 106 -13.03 40.45 -21.72
CA LYS A 106 -11.85 41.29 -21.56
C LYS A 106 -11.61 41.60 -20.07
N LEU A 107 -12.66 41.94 -19.32
CA LEU A 107 -12.55 42.13 -17.87
C LEU A 107 -12.11 40.84 -17.14
N PHE A 108 -12.63 39.68 -17.55
CA PHE A 108 -12.21 38.39 -17.00
C PHE A 108 -10.71 38.17 -17.19
N PHE A 109 -10.22 38.28 -18.43
CA PHE A 109 -8.82 38.03 -18.74
C PHE A 109 -7.88 39.07 -18.13
N VAL A 110 -8.30 40.32 -17.95
CA VAL A 110 -7.53 41.31 -17.18
C VAL A 110 -7.28 40.79 -15.76
N ASN A 111 -8.36 40.49 -15.02
CA ASN A 111 -8.25 40.05 -13.63
C ASN A 111 -7.52 38.71 -13.49
N PHE A 112 -7.81 37.77 -14.39
CA PHE A 112 -7.22 36.43 -14.43
C PHE A 112 -5.70 36.51 -14.66
N LEU A 113 -5.26 37.21 -15.71
CA LEU A 113 -3.84 37.32 -16.03
C LEU A 113 -3.07 38.12 -15.00
N ASP A 114 -3.66 39.15 -14.39
CA ASP A 114 -3.01 39.86 -13.29
C ASP A 114 -2.81 38.97 -12.07
N GLY A 115 -3.76 38.07 -11.76
CA GLY A 115 -3.58 37.08 -10.69
C GLY A 115 -2.38 36.15 -10.94
N VAL A 116 -2.22 35.69 -12.18
CA VAL A 116 -1.06 34.89 -12.62
C VAL A 116 0.23 35.73 -12.59
N LEU A 117 0.18 36.98 -13.03
CA LEU A 117 1.32 37.88 -13.09
C LEU A 117 1.87 38.23 -11.71
N ILE A 118 0.99 38.38 -10.70
CA ILE A 118 1.40 38.60 -9.31
C ILE A 118 2.29 37.45 -8.84
N LEU A 119 1.86 36.19 -9.00
CA LEU A 119 2.67 35.06 -8.59
C LEU A 119 3.94 34.94 -9.43
N PHE A 120 3.81 34.98 -10.76
CA PHE A 120 4.94 34.86 -11.70
C PHE A 120 6.05 35.84 -11.35
N SER A 121 5.73 37.13 -11.22
CA SER A 121 6.73 38.18 -10.99
C SER A 121 7.37 38.09 -9.61
N THR A 122 6.58 37.85 -8.56
CA THR A 122 7.09 37.78 -7.19
C THR A 122 7.94 36.53 -6.96
N TYR A 123 7.55 35.38 -7.50
CA TYR A 123 8.37 34.18 -7.46
C TYR A 123 9.63 34.38 -8.32
N ALA A 124 9.52 34.81 -9.58
CA ALA A 124 10.70 35.00 -10.44
C ALA A 124 11.76 35.91 -9.82
N VAL A 125 11.36 37.05 -9.24
CA VAL A 125 12.31 37.96 -8.56
C VAL A 125 12.98 37.28 -7.37
N ASN A 126 12.22 36.59 -6.51
CA ASN A 126 12.79 35.93 -5.33
C ASN A 126 13.63 34.69 -5.69
N LEU A 127 13.30 33.99 -6.77
CA LEU A 127 14.11 32.92 -7.33
C LEU A 127 15.47 33.46 -7.80
N LEU A 128 15.48 34.58 -8.51
CA LEU A 128 16.73 35.25 -8.92
C LEU A 128 17.57 35.68 -7.70
N LEU A 129 16.93 36.20 -6.65
CA LEU A 129 17.62 36.50 -5.39
C LEU A 129 18.18 35.24 -4.72
N GLY A 130 17.44 34.14 -4.71
CA GLY A 130 17.90 32.86 -4.17
C GLY A 130 19.07 32.27 -4.95
N LEU A 131 19.01 32.33 -6.28
CA LEU A 131 20.12 31.92 -7.16
C LEU A 131 21.36 32.82 -6.97
N LEU A 132 21.16 34.12 -6.73
CA LEU A 132 22.26 35.04 -6.39
C LEU A 132 22.91 34.64 -5.05
N VAL A 133 22.11 34.28 -4.05
CA VAL A 133 22.62 33.77 -2.76
C VAL A 133 23.44 32.49 -2.98
N ALA A 134 22.93 31.54 -3.76
CA ALA A 134 23.65 30.31 -4.10
C ALA A 134 24.99 30.61 -4.80
N LEU A 135 24.97 31.50 -5.81
CA LEU A 135 26.15 31.92 -6.57
C LEU A 135 27.22 32.56 -5.68
N VAL A 136 26.83 33.49 -4.79
CA VAL A 136 27.76 34.15 -3.85
C VAL A 136 28.38 33.17 -2.86
N ASN A 137 27.71 32.04 -2.58
CA ASN A 137 28.23 30.96 -1.74
C ASN A 137 29.01 29.88 -2.53
N GLY A 138 29.37 30.15 -3.79
CA GLY A 138 30.28 29.31 -4.58
C GLY A 138 29.63 28.20 -5.40
N ILE A 139 28.30 28.17 -5.48
CA ILE A 139 27.55 27.19 -6.29
C ILE A 139 27.60 27.58 -7.77
N VAL A 140 27.99 26.66 -8.64
CA VAL A 140 28.07 26.90 -10.09
C VAL A 140 26.66 26.99 -10.68
N PRO A 141 26.33 28.03 -11.47
CA PRO A 141 25.00 28.20 -12.06
C PRO A 141 24.51 27.00 -12.88
N GLY A 142 25.41 26.32 -13.61
CA GLY A 142 25.08 25.16 -14.44
C GLY A 142 24.43 24.01 -13.67
N ASP A 143 24.77 23.88 -12.38
CA ASP A 143 24.33 22.75 -11.56
C ASP A 143 22.98 22.98 -10.86
N ILE A 144 22.49 24.23 -10.84
CA ILE A 144 21.29 24.61 -10.07
C ILE A 144 20.23 25.34 -10.90
N VAL A 145 20.62 26.16 -11.87
CA VAL A 145 19.69 26.98 -12.65
C VAL A 145 18.67 26.14 -13.42
N PRO A 146 19.04 25.03 -14.10
CA PRO A 146 18.06 24.20 -14.81
C PRO A 146 16.99 23.62 -13.89
N GLU A 147 17.39 23.10 -12.72
CA GLU A 147 16.47 22.53 -11.74
C GLU A 147 15.56 23.61 -11.13
N ALA A 148 16.13 24.76 -10.75
CA ALA A 148 15.40 25.88 -10.19
C ALA A 148 14.35 26.45 -11.17
N LEU A 149 14.71 26.59 -12.45
CA LEU A 149 13.78 27.02 -13.50
C LEU A 149 12.73 25.93 -13.82
N GLY A 150 13.11 24.66 -13.76
CA GLY A 150 12.20 23.53 -13.88
C GLY A 150 11.14 23.54 -12.79
N ALA A 151 11.56 23.67 -11.52
CA ALA A 151 10.67 23.77 -10.37
C ALA A 151 9.77 25.00 -10.45
N PHE A 152 10.31 26.15 -10.86
CA PHE A 152 9.52 27.36 -11.11
C PHE A 152 8.43 27.15 -12.17
N GLY A 153 8.78 26.61 -13.33
CA GLY A 153 7.82 26.34 -14.40
C GLY A 153 6.74 25.34 -13.98
N PHE A 154 7.15 24.27 -13.30
CA PHE A 154 6.25 23.25 -12.77
C PHE A 154 5.24 23.83 -11.76
N LEU A 155 5.74 24.58 -10.77
CA LEU A 155 4.90 25.17 -9.72
C LEU A 155 4.00 26.28 -10.25
N LEU A 156 4.50 27.09 -11.19
CA LEU A 156 3.69 28.10 -11.88
C LEU A 156 2.54 27.46 -12.65
N LEU A 157 2.80 26.38 -13.40
CA LEU A 157 1.79 25.67 -14.17
C LEU A 157 0.69 25.11 -13.25
N HIS A 158 1.08 24.45 -12.15
CA HIS A 158 0.13 23.88 -11.20
C HIS A 158 -0.60 24.96 -10.40
N PHE A 159 0.06 26.08 -10.08
CA PHE A 159 -0.62 27.25 -9.54
C PHE A 159 -1.74 27.70 -10.47
N ILE A 160 -1.49 27.87 -11.77
CA ILE A 160 -2.51 28.32 -12.73
C ILE A 160 -3.70 27.34 -12.75
N MET A 161 -3.45 26.03 -12.64
CA MET A 161 -4.51 25.01 -12.55
C MET A 161 -5.38 25.19 -11.29
N LEU A 162 -4.77 25.22 -10.11
CA LEU A 162 -5.49 25.38 -8.84
C LEU A 162 -6.20 26.75 -8.75
N TYR A 163 -5.52 27.79 -9.24
CA TYR A 163 -6.04 29.14 -9.35
C TYR A 163 -7.28 29.18 -10.25
N SER A 164 -7.26 28.50 -11.39
CA SER A 164 -8.41 28.44 -12.32
C SER A 164 -9.63 27.78 -11.68
N VAL A 165 -9.43 26.75 -10.85
CA VAL A 165 -10.52 26.12 -10.08
C VAL A 165 -11.10 27.09 -9.05
N THR A 166 -10.25 27.82 -8.34
CA THR A 166 -10.70 28.89 -7.43
C THR A 166 -11.49 29.96 -8.19
N VAL A 167 -11.00 30.41 -9.35
CA VAL A 167 -11.69 31.39 -10.20
C VAL A 167 -13.07 30.89 -10.62
N LEU A 168 -13.17 29.63 -11.05
CA LEU A 168 -14.45 29.00 -11.38
C LEU A 168 -15.42 29.04 -10.19
N ALA A 169 -14.97 28.67 -8.99
CA ALA A 169 -15.78 28.74 -7.78
C ALA A 169 -16.25 30.18 -7.46
N MET A 170 -15.37 31.17 -7.63
CA MET A 170 -15.70 32.58 -7.43
C MET A 170 -16.73 33.10 -8.44
N VAL A 171 -16.66 32.64 -9.70
CA VAL A 171 -17.66 32.98 -10.74
C VAL A 171 -19.02 32.36 -10.45
N MET A 172 -19.04 31.11 -9.98
CA MET A 172 -20.27 30.36 -9.67
C MET A 172 -21.00 30.85 -8.43
N THR A 173 -20.35 31.67 -7.61
CA THR A 173 -20.87 32.16 -6.33
C THR A 173 -21.13 33.66 -6.36
N GLY A 174 -21.92 34.13 -5.39
CA GLY A 174 -22.20 35.55 -5.18
C GLY A 174 -21.63 36.10 -3.87
N ASN A 175 -20.92 35.27 -3.08
CA ASN A 175 -20.37 35.60 -1.78
C ASN A 175 -18.98 34.97 -1.61
N ILE A 176 -18.04 35.72 -1.03
CA ILE A 176 -16.62 35.33 -0.93
C ILE A 176 -16.45 34.04 -0.12
N LEU A 177 -17.12 33.94 1.03
CA LEU A 177 -17.02 32.76 1.90
C LEU A 177 -17.57 31.52 1.18
N VAL A 178 -18.68 31.67 0.45
CA VAL A 178 -19.25 30.57 -0.36
C VAL A 178 -18.32 30.18 -1.51
N GLY A 179 -17.63 31.14 -2.13
CA GLY A 179 -16.61 30.86 -3.15
C GLY A 179 -15.40 30.09 -2.61
N ILE A 180 -14.93 30.42 -1.40
CA ILE A 180 -13.87 29.68 -0.71
C ILE A 180 -14.32 28.25 -0.40
N LEU A 181 -15.51 28.07 0.18
CA LEU A 181 -16.08 26.75 0.45
C LEU A 181 -16.27 25.94 -0.85
N GLY A 182 -16.76 26.59 -1.91
CA GLY A 182 -16.92 25.97 -3.23
C GLY A 182 -15.59 25.52 -3.86
N THR A 183 -14.51 26.25 -3.59
CA THR A 183 -13.15 25.84 -3.99
C THR A 183 -12.75 24.56 -3.26
N GLY A 184 -13.02 24.46 -1.96
CA GLY A 184 -12.85 23.24 -1.18
C GLY A 184 -13.65 22.06 -1.74
N VAL A 185 -14.92 22.29 -2.10
CA VAL A 185 -15.77 21.25 -2.73
C VAL A 185 -15.15 20.72 -4.02
N PHE A 186 -14.68 21.60 -4.92
CA PHE A 186 -14.06 21.15 -6.18
C PHE A 186 -12.77 20.35 -5.98
N HIS A 187 -11.98 20.68 -4.96
CA HIS A 187 -10.73 19.96 -4.70
C HIS A 187 -10.91 18.66 -3.91
N LEU A 188 -11.89 18.61 -3.00
CA LEU A 188 -11.97 17.56 -1.97
C LEU A 188 -13.14 16.59 -2.15
N TYR A 189 -14.19 16.93 -2.90
CA TYR A 189 -15.38 16.08 -2.99
C TYR A 189 -15.09 14.69 -3.56
N PHE A 190 -14.48 14.60 -4.74
CA PHE A 190 -14.16 13.31 -5.37
C PHE A 190 -13.13 12.49 -4.60
N PRO A 191 -12.03 13.08 -4.08
CA PRO A 191 -11.13 12.34 -3.19
C PRO A 191 -11.85 11.75 -1.98
N ALA A 192 -12.67 12.55 -1.29
CA ALA A 192 -13.43 12.09 -0.13
C ALA A 192 -14.45 11.00 -0.51
N LEU A 193 -15.11 11.11 -1.67
CA LEU A 193 -16.03 10.11 -2.18
C LEU A 193 -15.33 8.78 -2.46
N LEU A 194 -14.19 8.80 -3.16
CA LEU A 194 -13.43 7.59 -3.47
C LEU A 194 -12.96 6.90 -2.19
N LEU A 195 -12.39 7.65 -1.25
CA LEU A 195 -11.96 7.10 0.04
C LEU A 195 -13.13 6.56 0.87
N LEU A 196 -14.29 7.20 0.84
CA LEU A 196 -15.48 6.71 1.54
C LEU A 196 -16.02 5.43 0.91
N LEU A 197 -16.08 5.36 -0.41
CA LEU A 197 -16.50 4.14 -1.11
C LEU A 197 -15.52 3.00 -0.86
N ASP A 198 -14.23 3.29 -0.84
CA ASP A 198 -13.18 2.33 -0.46
C ASP A 198 -13.42 1.81 0.96
N ALA A 199 -13.63 2.70 1.93
CA ALA A 199 -13.86 2.33 3.32
C ALA A 199 -15.15 1.50 3.50
N LEU A 200 -16.25 1.88 2.84
CA LEU A 200 -17.49 1.08 2.83
C LEU A 200 -17.27 -0.32 2.22
N TYR A 201 -16.50 -0.37 1.14
CA TYR A 201 -16.21 -1.59 0.43
C TYR A 201 -15.37 -2.55 1.29
N GLN A 202 -14.27 -2.05 1.87
CA GLN A 202 -13.36 -2.80 2.74
C GLN A 202 -14.07 -3.30 4.01
N GLU A 203 -14.98 -2.50 4.55
CA GLU A 203 -15.70 -2.83 5.76
C GLU A 203 -16.70 -3.97 5.53
N PHE A 204 -17.51 -3.87 4.48
CA PHE A 204 -18.70 -4.72 4.32
C PHE A 204 -18.54 -5.91 3.36
N PHE A 205 -17.56 -5.89 2.45
CA PHE A 205 -17.30 -7.01 1.53
C PHE A 205 -16.08 -7.81 1.95
N LYS A 206 -16.32 -8.99 2.52
CA LYS A 206 -15.28 -9.83 3.14
C LYS A 206 -14.52 -10.68 2.13
N THR A 207 -15.15 -11.06 1.02
CA THR A 207 -14.54 -11.93 0.00
C THR A 207 -13.70 -11.17 -1.03
N SER A 208 -13.43 -9.88 -0.77
CA SER A 208 -12.81 -9.04 -1.77
C SER A 208 -11.31 -9.29 -1.95
N TYR A 209 -10.93 -9.53 -3.19
CA TYR A 209 -9.54 -9.52 -3.63
C TYR A 209 -8.88 -8.13 -3.48
N ASN A 210 -7.74 -8.05 -2.77
CA ASN A 210 -6.99 -6.81 -2.45
C ASN A 210 -7.87 -5.67 -1.91
N GLY A 211 -8.96 -6.03 -1.21
CA GLY A 211 -9.91 -5.07 -0.68
C GLY A 211 -10.61 -4.18 -1.72
N GLY A 212 -10.59 -4.56 -3.01
CA GLY A 212 -11.33 -3.89 -4.10
C GLY A 212 -10.93 -2.44 -4.40
N SER A 213 -9.90 -1.97 -3.71
CA SER A 213 -9.34 -0.62 -3.76
C SER A 213 -8.67 -0.27 -5.10
N SER A 214 -8.60 -1.22 -6.03
CA SER A 214 -8.04 -1.03 -7.37
C SER A 214 -8.63 0.18 -8.10
N ILE A 215 -9.93 0.46 -7.97
CA ILE A 215 -10.55 1.64 -8.60
C ILE A 215 -10.11 2.93 -7.88
N THR A 216 -10.15 2.92 -6.55
CA THR A 216 -9.72 4.02 -5.69
C THR A 216 -8.28 4.42 -6.00
N TYR A 217 -7.33 3.48 -5.91
CA TYR A 217 -5.92 3.72 -6.21
C TYR A 217 -5.68 4.16 -7.66
N ARG A 218 -6.45 3.64 -8.62
CA ARG A 218 -6.35 4.07 -10.02
C ARG A 218 -6.87 5.48 -10.27
N LEU A 219 -7.74 6.05 -9.44
CA LEU A 219 -8.40 7.32 -9.72
C LEU A 219 -8.03 8.45 -8.74
N ILE A 220 -7.67 8.12 -7.50
CA ILE A 220 -7.48 9.10 -6.43
C ILE A 220 -6.45 10.17 -6.81
N ASP A 221 -5.38 9.78 -7.48
CA ASP A 221 -4.26 10.61 -7.90
C ASP A 221 -4.58 11.64 -8.99
N LYS A 222 -5.75 11.53 -9.64
CA LYS A 222 -6.17 12.40 -10.76
C LYS A 222 -7.62 12.86 -10.70
N CYS A 223 -8.35 12.52 -9.64
CA CYS A 223 -9.77 12.84 -9.51
C CYS A 223 -10.06 14.32 -9.20
N SER A 224 -9.06 15.10 -8.81
CA SER A 224 -9.18 16.56 -8.68
C SER A 224 -7.87 17.27 -9.04
N ALA A 225 -7.94 18.58 -9.28
CA ALA A 225 -6.74 19.38 -9.53
C ALA A 225 -5.76 19.37 -8.35
N LEU A 226 -6.25 19.16 -7.12
CA LEU A 226 -5.40 19.09 -5.93
C LEU A 226 -4.66 17.75 -5.87
N THR A 227 -5.36 16.63 -6.08
CA THR A 227 -4.70 15.32 -6.05
C THR A 227 -3.77 15.11 -7.24
N LEU A 228 -4.11 15.63 -8.41
CA LEU A 228 -3.23 15.67 -9.58
C LEU A 228 -1.95 16.46 -9.30
N TYR A 229 -2.07 17.59 -8.60
CA TYR A 229 -0.90 18.36 -8.17
C TYR A 229 -0.03 17.58 -7.20
N ILE A 230 -0.60 16.98 -6.16
CA ILE A 230 0.14 16.19 -5.17
C ILE A 230 0.86 14.99 -5.83
N SER A 231 0.14 14.25 -6.69
CA SER A 231 0.70 13.10 -7.43
C SER A 231 1.82 13.50 -8.39
N ASN A 232 1.66 14.63 -9.10
CA ASN A 232 2.72 15.12 -9.96
C ASN A 232 3.91 15.61 -9.13
N TYR A 233 3.66 16.32 -8.02
CA TYR A 233 4.73 16.80 -7.15
C TYR A 233 5.58 15.65 -6.63
N SER A 234 4.97 14.56 -6.14
CA SER A 234 5.70 13.37 -5.68
C SER A 234 6.46 12.68 -6.83
N ALA A 235 5.81 12.48 -7.99
CA ALA A 235 6.47 11.85 -9.14
C ALA A 235 7.70 12.65 -9.66
N PHE A 236 7.68 13.98 -9.53
CA PHE A 236 8.83 14.82 -9.89
C PHE A 236 9.95 14.77 -8.84
N MET A 237 9.63 14.61 -7.54
CA MET A 237 10.63 14.37 -6.50
C MET A 237 11.33 13.01 -6.69
N ASP A 238 10.57 11.98 -7.07
CA ASP A 238 11.06 10.60 -7.21
C ASP A 238 11.76 10.33 -8.56
N GLY A 239 11.97 11.35 -9.41
CA GLY A 239 12.70 11.21 -10.66
C GLY A 239 11.96 10.40 -11.75
N ALA A 240 10.64 10.51 -11.85
CA ALA A 240 9.84 9.70 -12.78
C ALA A 240 10.31 9.81 -14.25
N LYS A 241 10.14 8.70 -15.01
CA LYS A 241 10.56 8.60 -16.42
C LYS A 241 9.98 9.72 -17.29
N SER A 242 10.82 10.30 -18.15
CA SER A 242 10.52 11.47 -19.00
C SER A 242 9.20 11.38 -19.79
N GLY A 243 8.86 10.22 -20.36
CA GLY A 243 7.61 10.03 -21.11
C GLY A 243 6.32 10.15 -20.28
N SER A 244 6.34 9.69 -19.03
CA SER A 244 5.21 9.81 -18.10
C SER A 244 4.98 11.27 -17.67
N LEU A 245 6.07 12.01 -17.49
CA LEU A 245 6.04 13.42 -17.12
C LEU A 245 5.40 14.30 -18.20
N VAL A 246 5.70 14.06 -19.48
CA VAL A 246 5.11 14.82 -20.60
C VAL A 246 3.59 14.66 -20.63
N LEU A 247 3.10 13.42 -20.50
CA LEU A 247 1.66 13.15 -20.52
C LEU A 247 0.94 13.82 -19.34
N ARG A 248 1.55 13.80 -18.15
CA ARG A 248 1.05 14.49 -16.96
C ARG A 248 0.98 16.01 -17.16
N ILE A 249 2.01 16.63 -17.73
CA ILE A 249 2.01 18.07 -18.05
C ILE A 249 0.92 18.41 -19.08
N CYS A 250 0.76 17.60 -20.14
CA CYS A 250 -0.29 17.79 -21.13
C CYS A 250 -1.69 17.73 -20.49
N ALA A 251 -1.92 16.81 -19.56
CA ALA A 251 -3.17 16.72 -18.81
C ALA A 251 -3.43 17.99 -17.98
N VAL A 252 -2.41 18.54 -17.30
CA VAL A 252 -2.52 19.79 -16.54
C VAL A 252 -2.91 20.96 -17.45
N ILE A 253 -2.28 21.09 -18.62
CA ILE A 253 -2.61 22.14 -19.59
C ILE A 253 -4.05 22.00 -20.09
N LEU A 254 -4.51 20.77 -20.36
CA LEU A 254 -5.88 20.50 -20.77
C LEU A 254 -6.88 20.90 -19.67
N VAL A 255 -6.59 20.56 -18.41
CA VAL A 255 -7.43 20.94 -17.26
C VAL A 255 -7.49 22.46 -17.11
N ILE A 256 -6.36 23.17 -17.21
CA ILE A 256 -6.32 24.64 -17.19
C ILE A 256 -7.23 25.21 -18.29
N ALA A 257 -7.08 24.72 -19.52
CA ALA A 257 -7.87 25.20 -20.66
C ALA A 257 -9.37 24.94 -20.46
N ALA A 258 -9.75 23.73 -20.03
CA ALA A 258 -11.14 23.33 -19.83
C ALA A 258 -11.81 24.14 -18.69
N VAL A 259 -11.15 24.24 -17.53
CA VAL A 259 -11.66 24.97 -16.36
C VAL A 259 -11.76 26.47 -16.65
N THR A 260 -10.75 27.05 -17.30
CA THR A 260 -10.76 28.48 -17.69
C THR A 260 -11.87 28.76 -18.70
N ALA A 261 -12.04 27.89 -19.70
CA ALA A 261 -13.12 28.02 -20.68
C ALA A 261 -14.50 27.97 -19.98
N ALA A 262 -14.71 27.00 -19.08
CA ALA A 262 -15.94 26.92 -18.29
C ALA A 262 -16.19 28.19 -17.46
N ALA A 263 -15.15 28.71 -16.78
CA ALA A 263 -15.25 29.93 -15.99
C ALA A 263 -15.61 31.15 -16.86
N VAL A 264 -15.01 31.30 -18.04
CA VAL A 264 -15.32 32.39 -18.99
C VAL A 264 -16.76 32.27 -19.50
N LEU A 265 -17.18 31.08 -19.91
CA LEU A 265 -18.53 30.84 -20.43
C LEU A 265 -19.60 31.15 -19.38
N LEU A 266 -19.41 30.68 -18.14
CA LEU A 266 -20.31 30.98 -17.03
C LEU A 266 -20.30 32.47 -16.69
N TYR A 267 -19.14 33.13 -16.70
CA TYR A 267 -19.06 34.55 -16.42
C TYR A 267 -19.78 35.41 -17.48
N ARG A 268 -19.79 35.01 -18.76
CA ARG A 268 -20.55 35.71 -19.81
C ARG A 268 -22.03 35.80 -19.46
N VAL A 269 -22.62 34.68 -19.03
CA VAL A 269 -24.06 34.56 -18.75
C VAL A 269 -24.44 34.93 -17.31
N ARG A 270 -23.47 35.20 -16.44
CA ARG A 270 -23.70 35.55 -15.02
C ARG A 270 -24.48 36.86 -14.89
N GLY A 271 -25.62 36.83 -14.21
CA GLY A 271 -26.38 38.05 -13.87
C GLY A 271 -25.61 38.96 -12.91
N SER A 272 -25.72 40.29 -13.08
CA SER A 272 -25.10 41.26 -12.16
C SER A 272 -25.75 41.20 -10.77
N GLU A 273 -27.05 40.88 -10.72
CA GLU A 273 -27.88 40.71 -9.52
C GLU A 273 -27.55 39.46 -8.69
N ALA A 274 -26.62 38.62 -9.17
CA ALA A 274 -26.07 37.52 -8.41
C ALA A 274 -25.18 37.97 -7.24
N ALA A 275 -24.67 39.20 -7.27
CA ALA A 275 -23.80 39.74 -6.23
C ALA A 275 -24.51 39.81 -4.86
N GLY A 276 -23.90 39.20 -3.85
CA GLY A 276 -24.42 39.07 -2.48
C GLY A 276 -25.34 37.86 -2.27
N LYS A 277 -25.64 37.06 -3.29
CA LYS A 277 -26.32 35.76 -3.13
C LYS A 277 -25.30 34.66 -2.82
N ALA A 278 -25.74 33.50 -2.32
CA ALA A 278 -24.83 32.38 -2.08
C ALA A 278 -24.28 31.82 -3.41
N MET A 279 -25.17 31.34 -4.27
CA MET A 279 -24.86 30.84 -5.62
C MET A 279 -25.32 31.84 -6.67
N ALA A 280 -24.51 32.03 -7.71
CA ALA A 280 -24.86 32.86 -8.86
C ALA A 280 -25.89 32.18 -9.77
N PHE A 281 -25.85 30.84 -9.84
CA PHE A 281 -26.76 30.03 -10.64
C PHE A 281 -27.67 29.21 -9.71
N LYS A 282 -28.99 29.37 -9.84
CA LYS A 282 -29.93 28.61 -8.99
C LYS A 282 -29.87 27.10 -9.25
N VAL A 283 -29.63 26.70 -10.51
CA VAL A 283 -29.55 25.28 -10.92
C VAL A 283 -28.39 24.55 -10.24
N SER A 284 -27.29 25.24 -9.91
CA SER A 284 -26.15 24.59 -9.24
C SER A 284 -26.40 24.27 -7.77
N GLN A 285 -27.41 24.88 -7.13
CA GLN A 285 -27.72 24.63 -5.72
C GLN A 285 -28.04 23.15 -5.43
N PRO A 286 -29.05 22.52 -6.08
CA PRO A 286 -29.32 21.10 -5.85
C PRO A 286 -28.20 20.18 -6.35
N ILE A 287 -27.50 20.55 -7.44
CA ILE A 287 -26.40 19.77 -8.02
C ILE A 287 -25.24 19.61 -7.02
N ILE A 288 -24.94 20.66 -6.24
CA ILE A 288 -23.85 20.63 -5.25
C ILE A 288 -24.36 20.09 -3.90
N ARG A 289 -25.57 20.49 -3.48
CA ARG A 289 -26.13 20.09 -2.18
C ARG A 289 -26.34 18.59 -2.07
N ILE A 290 -26.99 17.97 -3.05
CA ILE A 290 -27.40 16.55 -2.95
C ILE A 290 -26.19 15.62 -2.75
N PRO A 291 -25.13 15.71 -3.57
CA PRO A 291 -23.98 14.81 -3.43
C PRO A 291 -23.20 15.06 -2.13
N ILE A 292 -23.09 16.30 -1.66
CA ILE A 292 -22.43 16.62 -0.38
C ILE A 292 -23.21 16.03 0.79
N VAL A 293 -24.54 16.20 0.81
CA VAL A 293 -25.37 15.70 1.91
C VAL A 293 -25.36 14.18 1.97
N ILE A 294 -25.39 13.49 0.82
CA ILE A 294 -25.25 12.03 0.75
C ILE A 294 -23.87 11.60 1.27
N LEU A 295 -22.80 12.24 0.80
CA LEU A 295 -21.43 11.95 1.24
C LEU A 295 -21.29 12.13 2.76
N SER A 296 -21.76 13.26 3.31
CA SER A 296 -21.71 13.53 4.76
C SER A 296 -22.56 12.56 5.57
N ALA A 297 -23.73 12.16 5.08
CA ALA A 297 -24.56 11.15 5.75
C ALA A 297 -23.79 9.82 5.83
N LEU A 298 -23.27 9.32 4.71
CA LEU A 298 -22.50 8.09 4.66
C LEU A 298 -21.24 8.15 5.53
N CYS A 299 -20.49 9.26 5.51
CA CYS A 299 -19.36 9.47 6.43
C CYS A 299 -19.80 9.39 7.90
N GLY A 300 -20.91 10.02 8.26
CA GLY A 300 -21.46 9.94 9.61
C GLY A 300 -21.85 8.52 10.00
N GLY A 301 -22.51 7.79 9.09
CA GLY A 301 -22.89 6.39 9.31
C GLY A 301 -21.68 5.49 9.55
N LEU A 302 -20.65 5.63 8.71
CA LEU A 302 -19.43 4.84 8.83
C LEU A 302 -18.60 5.23 10.07
N PHE A 303 -18.55 6.52 10.43
CA PHE A 303 -17.86 6.99 11.63
C PHE A 303 -18.43 6.34 12.91
N PHE A 304 -19.75 6.35 13.06
CA PHE A 304 -20.39 5.72 14.23
C PHE A 304 -20.42 4.19 14.15
N TRP A 305 -20.37 3.60 12.96
CA TRP A 305 -20.14 2.18 12.78
C TRP A 305 -18.77 1.79 13.37
N TYR A 306 -17.69 2.45 12.96
CA TYR A 306 -16.34 2.14 13.49
C TYR A 306 -16.20 2.33 15.01
N LEU A 307 -16.99 3.21 15.62
CA LEU A 307 -16.95 3.42 17.07
C LEU A 307 -17.61 2.31 17.90
N HIS A 308 -18.61 1.63 17.34
CA HIS A 308 -19.50 0.77 18.14
C HIS A 308 -19.97 -0.52 17.44
N ASP A 309 -19.52 -0.77 16.20
CA ASP A 309 -19.86 -1.93 15.36
C ASP A 309 -21.35 -2.31 15.40
N SER A 310 -22.22 -1.31 15.23
CA SER A 310 -23.66 -1.48 15.44
C SER A 310 -24.49 -0.73 14.41
N ILE A 311 -25.52 -1.41 13.90
CA ILE A 311 -26.49 -0.83 12.97
C ILE A 311 -27.21 0.38 13.59
N GLY A 312 -27.53 0.32 14.88
CA GLY A 312 -28.19 1.44 15.57
C GLY A 312 -27.33 2.71 15.57
N TRP A 313 -26.04 2.55 15.85
CA TRP A 313 -25.05 3.64 15.81
C TRP A 313 -24.79 4.12 14.38
N ALA A 314 -24.72 3.24 13.39
CA ALA A 314 -24.62 3.65 12.00
C ALA A 314 -25.84 4.45 11.51
N VAL A 315 -27.07 4.03 11.88
CA VAL A 315 -28.29 4.79 11.56
C VAL A 315 -28.29 6.15 12.25
N PHE A 316 -27.88 6.22 13.52
CA PHE A 316 -27.69 7.49 14.22
C PHE A 316 -26.70 8.39 13.47
N GLY A 317 -25.55 7.84 13.06
CA GLY A 317 -24.54 8.53 12.27
C GLY A 317 -25.04 9.04 10.92
N LEU A 318 -25.80 8.22 10.18
CA LEU A 318 -26.44 8.60 8.91
C LEU A 318 -27.37 9.81 9.12
N ILE A 319 -28.21 9.77 10.16
CA ILE A 319 -29.15 10.84 10.50
C ILE A 319 -28.40 12.12 10.90
N CYS A 320 -27.38 12.02 11.77
CA CYS A 320 -26.58 13.16 12.20
C CYS A 320 -25.84 13.81 11.03
N GLY A 321 -25.15 13.01 10.20
CA GLY A 321 -24.46 13.49 9.01
C GLY A 321 -25.40 14.16 8.00
N LEU A 322 -26.57 13.56 7.77
CA LEU A 322 -27.63 14.13 6.93
C LEU A 322 -28.13 15.47 7.46
N LEU A 323 -28.58 15.51 8.72
CA LEU A 323 -29.20 16.69 9.32
C LEU A 323 -28.21 17.85 9.40
N LEU A 324 -27.00 17.62 9.90
CA LEU A 324 -25.97 18.66 10.04
C LEU A 324 -25.60 19.24 8.68
N SER A 325 -25.26 18.40 7.70
CA SER A 325 -24.85 18.87 6.37
C SER A 325 -26.00 19.57 5.63
N HIS A 326 -27.22 19.03 5.68
CA HIS A 326 -28.39 19.65 5.06
C HIS A 326 -28.68 21.03 5.67
N CYS A 327 -28.73 21.11 7.01
CA CYS A 327 -28.97 22.36 7.72
C CYS A 327 -27.90 23.41 7.40
N ILE A 328 -26.62 23.03 7.44
CA ILE A 328 -25.50 23.93 7.13
C ILE A 328 -25.62 24.47 5.71
N ILE A 329 -25.91 23.63 4.71
CA ILE A 329 -26.06 24.08 3.33
C ILE A 329 -27.27 25.01 3.14
N GLU A 330 -28.40 24.73 3.79
CA GLU A 330 -29.58 25.62 3.72
C GLU A 330 -29.28 26.99 4.37
N ILE A 331 -28.56 27.02 5.50
CA ILE A 331 -28.07 28.28 6.11
C ILE A 331 -27.18 29.02 5.11
N ILE A 332 -26.25 28.34 4.45
CA ILE A 332 -25.32 28.96 3.49
C ILE A 332 -26.10 29.53 2.28
N TYR A 333 -27.08 28.79 1.76
CA TYR A 333 -27.84 29.21 0.56
C TYR A 333 -28.80 30.37 0.82
N HIS A 334 -29.36 30.45 2.03
CA HIS A 334 -30.33 31.47 2.38
C HIS A 334 -29.79 32.59 3.28
N PHE A 335 -28.59 32.41 3.85
CA PHE A 335 -28.02 33.24 4.92
C PHE A 335 -28.99 33.46 6.10
N ASP A 336 -29.79 32.44 6.42
CA ASP A 336 -30.88 32.54 7.40
C ASP A 336 -31.06 31.23 8.17
N PHE A 337 -30.83 31.28 9.48
CA PHE A 337 -31.03 30.16 10.40
C PHE A 337 -32.49 29.71 10.52
N ARG A 338 -33.47 30.51 10.08
CA ARG A 338 -34.88 30.09 10.11
C ARG A 338 -35.24 29.15 8.96
N LYS A 339 -34.36 29.01 7.96
CA LYS A 339 -34.61 28.23 6.73
C LYS A 339 -33.92 26.86 6.69
N LEU A 340 -33.51 26.33 7.85
CA LEU A 340 -32.81 25.05 8.01
C LEU A 340 -33.47 23.86 7.29
N PHE A 341 -34.81 23.88 7.19
CA PHE A 341 -35.61 22.80 6.59
C PHE A 341 -36.42 23.27 5.38
N SER A 342 -35.95 24.30 4.66
CA SER A 342 -36.70 24.85 3.51
C SER A 342 -36.79 23.86 2.34
N SER A 343 -35.86 22.89 2.25
CA SER A 343 -35.74 21.95 1.14
C SER A 343 -36.03 20.50 1.52
N ARG A 344 -37.16 20.25 2.21
CA ARG A 344 -37.53 18.94 2.79
C ARG A 344 -37.53 17.78 1.80
N ILE A 345 -37.98 18.00 0.57
CA ILE A 345 -37.98 16.95 -0.48
C ILE A 345 -36.54 16.54 -0.82
N SER A 346 -35.64 17.50 -0.97
CA SER A 346 -34.22 17.21 -1.22
C SER A 346 -33.59 16.45 -0.06
N MET A 347 -33.94 16.79 1.18
CA MET A 347 -33.48 16.07 2.36
C MET A 347 -33.96 14.61 2.35
N ALA A 348 -35.24 14.38 2.05
CA ALA A 348 -35.81 13.03 1.95
C ALA A 348 -35.15 12.22 0.82
N VAL A 349 -34.88 12.83 -0.34
CA VAL A 349 -34.14 12.19 -1.43
C VAL A 349 -32.72 11.82 -1.00
N CYS A 350 -32.00 12.70 -0.31
CA CYS A 350 -30.65 12.41 0.19
C CYS A 350 -30.68 11.29 1.24
N ALA A 351 -31.66 11.30 2.15
CA ALA A 351 -31.83 10.28 3.16
C ALA A 351 -32.08 8.90 2.52
N LEU A 352 -32.99 8.83 1.55
CA LEU A 352 -33.29 7.59 0.82
C LEU A 352 -32.05 7.10 0.05
N ALA A 353 -31.35 7.99 -0.66
CA ALA A 353 -30.16 7.60 -1.41
C ALA A 353 -29.03 7.10 -0.50
N ALA A 354 -28.73 7.82 0.59
CA ALA A 354 -27.70 7.41 1.55
C ALA A 354 -28.07 6.07 2.22
N ALA A 355 -29.34 5.88 2.60
CA ALA A 355 -29.82 4.62 3.15
C ALA A 355 -29.70 3.47 2.14
N LEU A 356 -30.09 3.68 0.88
CA LEU A 356 -29.97 2.65 -0.16
C LEU A 356 -28.50 2.27 -0.44
N ILE A 357 -27.59 3.25 -0.48
CA ILE A 357 -26.16 3.00 -0.66
C ILE A 357 -25.63 2.21 0.54
N PHE A 358 -25.87 2.69 1.77
CA PHE A 358 -25.39 2.03 2.98
C PHE A 358 -25.93 0.60 3.09
N CYS A 359 -27.24 0.40 2.89
CA CYS A 359 -27.87 -0.92 2.91
C CYS A 359 -27.34 -1.82 1.79
N GLY A 360 -27.06 -1.26 0.61
CA GLY A 360 -26.48 -1.98 -0.53
C GLY A 360 -25.15 -2.65 -0.18
N PHE A 361 -24.26 -1.92 0.51
CA PHE A 361 -23.01 -2.46 1.03
C PHE A 361 -23.26 -3.38 2.23
N ARG A 362 -23.92 -2.89 3.30
CA ARG A 362 -24.05 -3.59 4.59
C ARG A 362 -24.73 -4.96 4.48
N PHE A 363 -25.77 -5.07 3.65
CA PHE A 363 -26.56 -6.30 3.52
C PHE A 363 -26.18 -7.13 2.30
N ASP A 364 -25.13 -6.72 1.57
CA ASP A 364 -24.71 -7.37 0.34
C ASP A 364 -25.88 -7.65 -0.62
N LEU A 365 -26.66 -6.61 -0.93
CA LEU A 365 -27.89 -6.75 -1.73
C LEU A 365 -27.65 -7.29 -3.15
N PHE A 366 -26.40 -7.27 -3.61
CA PHE A 366 -25.97 -7.76 -4.91
C PHE A 366 -25.38 -9.16 -4.87
N GLY A 367 -25.21 -9.76 -3.69
CA GLY A 367 -24.61 -11.08 -3.51
C GLY A 367 -23.13 -11.13 -3.91
N TYR A 368 -22.38 -10.06 -3.64
CA TYR A 368 -20.95 -9.94 -3.91
C TYR A 368 -20.16 -11.03 -3.18
N ASP A 369 -20.43 -11.22 -1.88
CA ASP A 369 -19.74 -12.21 -1.03
C ASP A 369 -20.31 -13.62 -1.22
N LYS A 370 -21.56 -13.71 -1.68
CA LYS A 370 -22.23 -14.98 -2.01
C LYS A 370 -21.88 -15.50 -3.40
N TYR A 371 -21.08 -14.76 -4.16
CA TYR A 371 -20.85 -15.06 -5.57
C TYR A 371 -19.95 -16.29 -5.73
N ILE A 372 -20.53 -17.36 -6.28
CA ILE A 372 -19.80 -18.55 -6.73
C ILE A 372 -20.20 -18.80 -8.21
N PRO A 373 -19.24 -18.83 -9.15
CA PRO A 373 -19.55 -19.13 -10.55
C PRO A 373 -20.00 -20.58 -10.72
N LYS A 374 -20.88 -20.84 -11.70
CA LYS A 374 -21.26 -22.21 -12.06
C LYS A 374 -20.09 -22.90 -12.74
N GLN A 375 -19.85 -24.17 -12.40
CA GLN A 375 -18.79 -24.97 -13.02
C GLN A 375 -18.89 -25.03 -14.56
N SER A 376 -20.10 -25.05 -15.12
CA SER A 376 -20.34 -25.04 -16.57
C SER A 376 -19.79 -23.79 -17.28
N ASP A 377 -19.65 -22.68 -16.56
CA ASP A 377 -19.28 -21.38 -17.09
C ASP A 377 -17.78 -21.11 -16.95
N LEU A 378 -17.06 -21.96 -16.21
CA LEU A 378 -15.62 -21.88 -15.97
C LEU A 378 -14.82 -22.37 -17.17
N GLU A 379 -13.79 -21.62 -17.52
CA GLU A 379 -12.70 -22.02 -18.41
C GLU A 379 -11.53 -22.57 -17.60
N SER A 380 -11.14 -21.89 -16.52
CA SER A 380 -10.10 -22.33 -15.58
C SER A 380 -10.27 -21.70 -14.20
N VAL A 381 -9.65 -22.33 -13.19
CA VAL A 381 -9.56 -21.82 -11.81
C VAL A 381 -8.08 -21.81 -11.41
N ALA A 382 -7.67 -20.78 -10.68
CA ALA A 382 -6.39 -20.72 -10.00
C ALA A 382 -6.61 -20.36 -8.54
N VAL A 383 -5.87 -21.01 -7.64
CA VAL A 383 -5.93 -20.84 -6.18
C VAL A 383 -4.53 -20.47 -5.70
N SER A 384 -4.43 -19.44 -4.88
CA SER A 384 -3.19 -18.97 -4.24
C SER A 384 -3.37 -19.07 -2.74
N LEU A 385 -2.52 -19.81 -2.03
CA LEU A 385 -2.62 -20.01 -0.57
C LEU A 385 -1.73 -18.98 0.15
N THR A 386 -2.27 -17.77 0.30
CA THR A 386 -1.56 -16.54 0.69
C THR A 386 -0.65 -16.67 1.92
N ASN A 387 -1.07 -17.40 2.96
CA ASN A 387 -0.32 -17.54 4.21
C ASN A 387 0.49 -18.85 4.31
N MET A 388 0.48 -19.71 3.29
CA MET A 388 1.19 -20.99 3.32
C MET A 388 2.58 -20.92 2.66
N GLU A 389 2.90 -19.92 1.84
CA GLU A 389 4.18 -19.85 1.11
C GLU A 389 4.94 -18.54 1.33
N TYR A 390 4.93 -18.02 2.56
CA TYR A 390 5.53 -16.71 2.86
C TYR A 390 7.04 -16.64 2.63
N TRP A 391 7.75 -17.77 2.59
CA TRP A 391 9.19 -17.83 2.29
C TRP A 391 9.49 -17.81 0.78
N VAL A 392 8.49 -18.02 -0.08
CA VAL A 392 8.70 -18.11 -1.52
C VAL A 392 8.84 -16.70 -2.12
N ASP A 393 9.98 -16.46 -2.75
CA ASP A 393 10.23 -15.19 -3.45
C ASP A 393 9.68 -15.21 -4.87
N TYR A 394 8.61 -14.45 -5.09
CA TYR A 394 8.03 -14.23 -6.40
C TYR A 394 8.65 -12.99 -7.06
N GLY A 395 9.07 -13.14 -8.32
CA GLY A 395 9.72 -12.09 -9.10
C GLY A 395 10.94 -12.58 -9.88
N SER A 396 11.79 -11.63 -10.29
CA SER A 396 13.03 -11.94 -11.01
C SER A 396 14.15 -10.96 -10.71
N ALA A 397 15.39 -11.43 -10.72
CA ALA A 397 16.55 -10.55 -10.64
C ALA A 397 16.73 -9.80 -11.97
N LYS A 398 16.90 -8.48 -11.90
CA LYS A 398 17.14 -7.60 -13.05
C LYS A 398 18.32 -6.68 -12.79
N MET A 399 18.84 -6.10 -13.87
CA MET A 399 19.84 -5.05 -13.87
C MET A 399 19.24 -3.82 -14.55
N ASP A 400 19.39 -2.65 -13.95
CA ASP A 400 18.95 -1.39 -14.54
C ASP A 400 20.00 -0.76 -15.48
N ASP A 401 19.67 0.41 -16.02
CA ASP A 401 20.52 1.16 -16.96
C ASP A 401 21.79 1.73 -16.29
N GLU A 402 21.88 1.71 -14.95
CA GLU A 402 23.01 2.19 -14.15
C GLU A 402 23.90 1.04 -13.64
N ASP A 403 23.74 -0.16 -14.20
CA ASP A 403 24.41 -1.41 -13.80
C ASP A 403 24.11 -1.83 -12.34
N GLU A 404 22.98 -1.39 -11.78
CA GLU A 404 22.52 -1.79 -10.45
C GLU A 404 21.56 -2.98 -10.52
N TYR A 405 21.77 -3.94 -9.61
CA TYR A 405 20.96 -5.15 -9.53
C TYR A 405 19.81 -4.96 -8.54
N TYR A 406 18.60 -5.35 -8.95
CA TYR A 406 17.40 -5.27 -8.11
C TYR A 406 16.45 -6.46 -8.34
N TRP A 407 15.66 -6.76 -7.32
CA TRP A 407 14.58 -7.76 -7.42
C TRP A 407 13.31 -7.09 -7.95
N ASP A 408 12.86 -7.52 -9.13
CA ASP A 408 11.57 -7.12 -9.69
C ASP A 408 10.47 -7.98 -9.07
N TYR A 409 9.94 -7.50 -7.95
CA TYR A 409 8.94 -8.20 -7.14
C TYR A 409 7.62 -8.39 -7.89
N GLU A 410 7.05 -9.58 -7.75
CA GLU A 410 5.69 -9.92 -8.15
C GLU A 410 4.96 -10.46 -6.92
N SER A 411 3.66 -10.18 -6.74
CA SER A 411 2.91 -10.80 -5.63
C SER A 411 2.65 -12.28 -5.91
N SER A 412 2.57 -13.10 -4.85
CA SER A 412 2.24 -14.53 -4.95
C SER A 412 1.00 -14.78 -5.81
N ASP A 413 -0.08 -14.06 -5.53
CA ASP A 413 -1.32 -14.15 -6.31
C ASP A 413 -1.11 -13.85 -7.79
N THR A 414 -0.39 -12.77 -8.14
CA THR A 414 -0.18 -12.40 -9.55
C THR A 414 0.64 -13.47 -10.26
N TYR A 415 1.67 -13.98 -9.59
CA TYR A 415 2.53 -15.04 -10.10
C TYR A 415 1.75 -16.33 -10.34
N ILE A 416 1.01 -16.80 -9.33
CA ILE A 416 0.23 -18.05 -9.39
C ILE A 416 -0.93 -17.92 -10.39
N PHE A 417 -1.70 -16.83 -10.35
CA PHE A 417 -2.86 -16.62 -11.24
C PHE A 417 -2.51 -16.48 -12.72
N SER A 418 -1.26 -16.18 -13.05
CA SER A 418 -0.79 -16.11 -14.44
C SER A 418 -0.36 -17.49 -14.98
N ARG A 419 -0.11 -18.47 -14.12
CA ARG A 419 0.44 -19.79 -14.47
C ARG A 419 -0.52 -20.95 -14.22
N MET A 420 -1.23 -20.91 -13.10
CA MET A 420 -2.03 -22.03 -12.63
C MET A 420 -3.30 -22.20 -13.48
N GLN A 421 -3.55 -23.43 -13.90
CA GLN A 421 -4.83 -23.89 -14.40
C GLN A 421 -5.17 -25.19 -13.68
N LEU A 422 -5.99 -25.09 -12.62
CA LEU A 422 -6.34 -26.24 -11.80
C LEU A 422 -7.24 -27.20 -12.58
N SER A 423 -6.81 -28.45 -12.71
CA SER A 423 -7.58 -29.53 -13.33
C SER A 423 -8.78 -29.92 -12.47
N ASP A 424 -8.59 -30.03 -11.15
CA ASP A 424 -9.64 -30.33 -10.18
C ASP A 424 -10.37 -29.06 -9.73
N MET A 425 -11.23 -28.56 -10.61
CA MET A 425 -12.08 -27.40 -10.32
C MET A 425 -13.13 -27.69 -9.24
N ASP A 426 -13.51 -28.96 -9.03
CA ASP A 426 -14.54 -29.35 -8.06
C ASP A 426 -14.04 -29.12 -6.63
N THR A 427 -12.80 -29.51 -6.34
CA THR A 427 -12.19 -29.27 -5.02
C THR A 427 -12.08 -27.77 -4.72
N ALA A 428 -11.66 -26.95 -5.69
CA ALA A 428 -11.59 -25.49 -5.50
C ALA A 428 -12.97 -24.85 -5.29
N LEU A 429 -13.99 -25.29 -6.02
CA LEU A 429 -15.36 -24.81 -5.83
C LEU A 429 -15.96 -25.26 -4.49
N ALA A 430 -15.64 -26.46 -4.03
CA ALA A 430 -16.02 -26.94 -2.71
C ALA A 430 -15.39 -26.07 -1.62
N LEU A 431 -14.09 -25.80 -1.69
CA LEU A 431 -13.39 -24.93 -0.75
C LEU A 431 -14.00 -23.52 -0.71
N VAL A 432 -14.27 -22.94 -1.89
CA VAL A 432 -14.94 -21.63 -1.99
C VAL A 432 -16.36 -21.66 -1.41
N SER A 433 -17.09 -22.76 -1.59
CA SER A 433 -18.44 -22.91 -1.03
C SER A 433 -18.42 -22.94 0.50
N GLU A 434 -17.46 -23.64 1.10
CA GLU A 434 -17.29 -23.64 2.56
C GLU A 434 -16.89 -22.25 3.07
N ALA A 435 -15.94 -21.59 2.39
CA ALA A 435 -15.53 -20.23 2.75
C ALA A 435 -16.68 -19.22 2.68
N VAL A 436 -17.51 -19.28 1.63
CA VAL A 436 -18.70 -18.42 1.52
C VAL A 436 -19.70 -18.72 2.65
N SER A 437 -19.90 -19.99 2.99
CA SER A 437 -20.77 -20.40 4.10
C SER A 437 -20.26 -19.87 5.45
N GLN A 438 -18.94 -19.89 5.71
CA GLN A 438 -18.35 -19.31 6.92
C GLN A 438 -18.58 -17.79 6.98
N VAL A 439 -18.29 -17.07 5.89
CA VAL A 439 -18.54 -15.61 5.80
C VAL A 439 -20.01 -15.27 6.05
N GLU A 440 -20.95 -16.09 5.57
CA GLU A 440 -22.38 -15.90 5.86
C GLU A 440 -22.70 -16.07 7.35
N LYS A 441 -22.17 -17.10 8.01
CA LYS A 441 -22.34 -17.33 9.46
C LYS A 441 -21.74 -16.21 10.29
N GLU A 442 -20.52 -15.75 9.96
CA GLU A 442 -19.87 -14.64 10.64
C GLU A 442 -20.72 -13.35 10.60
N LYS A 443 -21.31 -13.06 9.43
CA LYS A 443 -22.20 -11.91 9.25
C LYS A 443 -23.49 -12.03 10.06
N GLU A 444 -24.03 -13.23 10.23
CA GLU A 444 -25.19 -13.51 11.07
C GLU A 444 -24.86 -13.36 12.56
N ARG A 445 -23.67 -13.80 12.98
CA ARG A 445 -23.16 -13.72 14.36
C ARG A 445 -22.64 -12.33 14.76
N GLN A 446 -22.72 -11.34 13.87
CA GLN A 446 -22.16 -10.00 14.08
C GLN A 446 -20.67 -10.04 14.48
N TYR A 447 -19.88 -10.89 13.84
CA TYR A 447 -18.42 -10.96 14.04
C TYR A 447 -17.96 -11.32 15.47
N GLN A 448 -18.80 -12.00 16.26
CA GLN A 448 -18.34 -12.64 17.49
C GLN A 448 -17.51 -13.89 17.13
N TRP A 449 -16.26 -13.91 17.58
CA TRP A 449 -15.38 -15.08 17.49
C TRP A 449 -15.92 -16.21 18.37
N ASP A 450 -16.01 -17.41 17.81
CA ASP A 450 -16.48 -18.60 18.50
C ASP A 450 -15.30 -19.57 18.64
N SER A 451 -15.07 -20.12 19.82
CA SER A 451 -14.01 -21.10 20.06
C SER A 451 -14.23 -22.42 19.28
N GLU A 452 -15.41 -22.60 18.67
CA GLU A 452 -15.73 -23.72 17.78
C GLU A 452 -15.18 -23.57 16.34
N ASP A 453 -14.57 -22.44 15.99
CA ASP A 453 -14.09 -22.17 14.63
C ASP A 453 -12.84 -23.03 14.25
N GLY A 454 -12.25 -23.79 15.18
CA GLY A 454 -11.18 -24.75 14.88
C GLY A 454 -9.81 -24.11 14.65
N ASP A 455 -8.74 -24.90 14.80
CA ASP A 455 -7.38 -24.36 14.99
C ASP A 455 -6.62 -24.06 13.68
N HIS A 456 -7.10 -24.59 12.54
CA HIS A 456 -6.43 -24.47 11.25
C HIS A 456 -6.86 -23.23 10.45
N TYR A 457 -6.16 -22.10 10.60
CA TYR A 457 -6.43 -20.87 9.83
C TYR A 457 -5.67 -20.82 8.50
N VAL A 458 -6.39 -20.74 7.38
CA VAL A 458 -5.79 -20.53 6.05
C VAL A 458 -6.47 -19.39 5.30
N SER A 459 -5.65 -18.47 4.78
CA SER A 459 -6.11 -17.44 3.85
C SER A 459 -5.69 -17.80 2.43
N PHE A 460 -6.64 -17.69 1.50
CA PHE A 460 -6.39 -18.00 0.10
C PHE A 460 -7.14 -17.04 -0.83
N SER A 461 -6.60 -16.87 -2.04
CA SER A 461 -7.20 -16.10 -3.12
C SER A 461 -7.51 -17.00 -4.30
N VAL A 462 -8.60 -16.70 -5.02
CA VAL A 462 -9.05 -17.46 -6.19
C VAL A 462 -9.26 -16.55 -7.38
N LYS A 463 -8.77 -16.98 -8.54
CA LYS A 463 -9.09 -16.42 -9.86
C LYS A 463 -9.97 -17.41 -10.63
N PHE A 464 -11.15 -16.95 -11.01
CA PHE A 464 -12.03 -17.64 -11.94
C PHE A 464 -11.91 -17.01 -13.32
N LYS A 465 -11.56 -17.81 -14.33
CA LYS A 465 -11.65 -17.41 -15.74
C LYS A 465 -12.92 -18.00 -16.34
N LEU A 466 -13.85 -17.16 -16.79
CA LEU A 466 -15.11 -17.61 -17.40
C LEU A 466 -14.95 -17.78 -18.92
N LYS A 467 -15.72 -18.69 -19.51
CA LYS A 467 -15.74 -18.96 -20.97
C LYS A 467 -16.06 -17.74 -21.84
N ASN A 468 -16.68 -16.71 -21.27
CA ASN A 468 -16.97 -15.45 -21.96
C ASN A 468 -15.81 -14.44 -21.90
N GLY A 469 -14.66 -14.82 -21.33
CA GLY A 469 -13.47 -13.99 -21.16
C GLY A 469 -13.47 -13.09 -19.92
N ARG A 470 -14.53 -13.11 -19.09
CA ARG A 470 -14.55 -12.37 -17.82
C ARG A 470 -13.70 -13.10 -16.78
N GLU A 471 -12.86 -12.34 -16.09
CA GLU A 471 -12.12 -12.82 -14.91
C GLU A 471 -12.76 -12.29 -13.62
N VAL A 472 -12.83 -13.13 -12.60
CA VAL A 472 -13.34 -12.78 -11.26
C VAL A 472 -12.32 -13.21 -10.21
N TYR A 473 -12.00 -12.29 -9.30
CA TYR A 473 -11.02 -12.49 -8.24
C TYR A 473 -11.70 -12.40 -6.87
N ARG A 474 -11.35 -13.29 -5.95
CA ARG A 474 -11.86 -13.35 -4.58
C ARG A 474 -10.74 -13.73 -3.61
N SER A 475 -10.86 -13.28 -2.37
CA SER A 475 -9.99 -13.70 -1.26
C SER A 475 -10.87 -14.18 -0.12
N TYR A 476 -10.43 -15.22 0.56
CA TYR A 476 -11.15 -15.89 1.63
C TYR A 476 -10.21 -16.16 2.79
N ALA A 477 -10.81 -16.32 3.97
CA ALA A 477 -10.19 -16.96 5.11
C ALA A 477 -11.12 -18.12 5.50
N VAL A 478 -10.52 -19.26 5.81
CA VAL A 478 -11.22 -20.44 6.29
C VAL A 478 -10.53 -20.99 7.52
N TYR A 479 -11.34 -21.63 8.34
CA TYR A 479 -10.92 -22.33 9.54
C TYR A 479 -11.58 -23.71 9.62
N GLY A 480 -10.90 -24.66 10.27
CA GLY A 480 -11.41 -26.02 10.51
C GLY A 480 -10.85 -27.10 9.59
N ASP A 481 -10.98 -28.35 10.05
CA ASP A 481 -10.30 -29.51 9.45
C ASP A 481 -10.83 -29.88 8.07
N LYS A 482 -12.12 -29.67 7.81
CA LYS A 482 -12.74 -30.01 6.52
C LYS A 482 -12.18 -29.12 5.40
N GLU A 483 -12.03 -27.83 5.67
CA GLU A 483 -11.45 -26.85 4.77
C GLU A 483 -9.95 -27.12 4.59
N TYR A 484 -9.26 -27.48 5.68
CA TYR A 484 -7.86 -27.88 5.65
C TYR A 484 -7.63 -29.12 4.76
N ASP A 485 -8.50 -30.14 4.82
CA ASP A 485 -8.45 -31.31 3.94
C ASP A 485 -8.60 -30.95 2.45
N LEU A 486 -9.45 -29.97 2.12
CA LEU A 486 -9.60 -29.48 0.75
C LEU A 486 -8.35 -28.71 0.30
N ILE A 487 -7.76 -27.92 1.19
CA ILE A 487 -6.51 -27.20 0.95
C ILE A 487 -5.36 -28.18 0.68
N ARG A 488 -5.23 -29.25 1.49
CA ARG A 488 -4.23 -30.32 1.27
C ARG A 488 -4.35 -30.92 -0.12
N LYS A 489 -5.56 -31.24 -0.56
CA LYS A 489 -5.80 -31.79 -1.92
C LYS A 489 -5.38 -30.83 -3.03
N ILE A 490 -5.61 -29.52 -2.86
CA ILE A 490 -5.16 -28.50 -3.82
C ILE A 490 -3.64 -28.39 -3.79
N TYR A 491 -3.04 -28.31 -2.60
CA TYR A 491 -1.60 -28.18 -2.40
C TYR A 491 -0.82 -29.35 -3.02
N ASP A 492 -1.30 -30.58 -2.81
CA ASP A 492 -0.69 -31.81 -3.33
C ASP A 492 -0.91 -32.01 -4.84
N SER A 493 -1.73 -31.17 -5.47
CA SER A 493 -1.94 -31.23 -6.91
C SER A 493 -0.69 -30.79 -7.68
N GLN A 494 -0.43 -31.46 -8.81
CA GLN A 494 0.69 -31.09 -9.68
C GLN A 494 0.53 -29.65 -10.21
N ASP A 495 -0.70 -29.27 -10.56
CA ASP A 495 -1.01 -27.95 -11.11
C ASP A 495 -0.65 -26.82 -10.13
N TYR A 496 -0.91 -27.05 -8.83
CA TYR A 496 -0.57 -26.09 -7.78
C TYR A 496 0.94 -25.99 -7.58
N ARG A 497 1.63 -27.11 -7.32
CA ARG A 497 3.09 -27.09 -7.06
C ARG A 497 3.87 -26.44 -8.19
N MET A 498 3.56 -26.79 -9.43
CA MET A 498 4.22 -26.22 -10.62
C MET A 498 4.01 -24.70 -10.72
N ALA A 499 2.88 -24.18 -10.26
CA ALA A 499 2.60 -22.75 -10.27
C ALA A 499 3.11 -22.01 -9.02
N ALA A 500 3.19 -22.67 -7.87
CA ALA A 500 3.59 -22.07 -6.59
C ALA A 500 5.10 -21.98 -6.42
N TYR A 501 5.90 -22.90 -7.02
CA TYR A 501 7.34 -22.95 -6.82
C TYR A 501 8.13 -22.57 -8.09
N PRO A 502 8.68 -21.34 -8.18
CA PRO A 502 9.42 -20.88 -9.36
C PRO A 502 10.60 -21.77 -9.76
N VAL A 503 11.25 -22.44 -8.79
CA VAL A 503 12.34 -23.39 -9.04
C VAL A 503 11.93 -24.54 -9.96
N LEU A 504 10.65 -24.91 -10.01
CA LEU A 504 10.16 -25.98 -10.89
C LEU A 504 10.14 -25.57 -12.38
N GLU A 505 10.11 -24.26 -12.68
CA GLU A 505 10.23 -23.73 -14.05
C GLU A 505 11.67 -23.37 -14.44
N GLN A 506 12.60 -23.37 -13.47
CA GLN A 506 13.97 -22.96 -13.69
C GLN A 506 14.71 -23.95 -14.59
N THR A 507 15.41 -23.43 -15.61
CA THR A 507 16.19 -24.26 -16.53
C THR A 507 17.67 -24.30 -16.13
N PRO A 508 18.39 -25.38 -16.48
CA PRO A 508 19.83 -25.43 -16.29
C PRO A 508 20.56 -24.24 -16.91
N GLU A 509 20.19 -23.82 -18.12
CA GLU A 509 20.86 -22.73 -18.83
C GLU A 509 20.76 -21.39 -18.10
N ASN A 510 19.72 -21.19 -17.28
CA ASN A 510 19.52 -19.99 -16.47
C ASN A 510 19.97 -20.18 -15.01
N THR A 511 20.76 -21.23 -14.72
CA THR A 511 21.25 -21.54 -13.37
C THR A 511 22.77 -21.48 -13.35
N GLY A 512 23.33 -20.45 -12.73
CA GLY A 512 24.77 -20.21 -12.71
C GLY A 512 25.50 -20.98 -11.61
N LYS A 513 24.89 -21.06 -10.42
CA LYS A 513 25.44 -21.79 -9.26
C LYS A 513 24.34 -22.16 -8.25
N ILE A 514 24.67 -23.06 -7.33
CA ILE A 514 23.81 -23.45 -6.21
C ILE A 514 24.46 -23.01 -4.91
N LYS A 515 23.67 -22.44 -3.99
CA LYS A 515 24.06 -22.24 -2.60
C LYS A 515 23.27 -23.15 -1.69
N VAL A 516 23.95 -23.68 -0.69
CA VAL A 516 23.35 -24.48 0.38
C VAL A 516 23.69 -23.82 1.70
N VAL A 517 22.66 -23.57 2.50
CA VAL A 517 22.78 -22.95 3.82
C VAL A 517 22.28 -23.96 4.85
N GLN A 518 23.14 -24.25 5.82
CA GLN A 518 22.75 -24.96 7.02
C GLN A 518 23.47 -24.34 8.22
N ASN A 519 22.71 -23.96 9.23
CA ASN A 519 23.14 -23.33 10.48
C ASN A 519 23.90 -22.04 10.16
N SER A 520 25.10 -21.87 10.73
CA SER A 520 25.94 -20.69 10.47
C SER A 520 26.84 -20.82 9.24
N TRP A 521 26.68 -21.84 8.39
CA TRP A 521 27.55 -22.04 7.22
C TRP A 521 26.81 -22.02 5.89
N THR A 522 27.54 -21.58 4.86
CA THR A 522 27.09 -21.56 3.46
C THR A 522 28.15 -22.22 2.58
N ARG A 523 27.73 -23.10 1.67
CA ARG A 523 28.59 -23.73 0.66
C ARG A 523 27.98 -23.61 -0.72
N ASP A 524 28.84 -23.57 -1.73
CA ASP A 524 28.44 -23.34 -3.10
C ASP A 524 28.83 -24.52 -4.00
N VAL A 525 27.93 -24.89 -4.91
CA VAL A 525 28.24 -25.76 -6.05
C VAL A 525 28.31 -24.87 -7.30
N THR A 526 29.49 -24.84 -7.93
CA THR A 526 29.74 -24.00 -9.10
C THR A 526 29.96 -24.85 -10.35
N ARG A 527 29.53 -24.34 -11.50
CA ARG A 527 29.75 -25.02 -12.79
C ARG A 527 31.24 -25.27 -13.02
N GLY A 528 31.58 -26.46 -13.50
CA GLY A 528 32.95 -26.83 -13.87
C GLY A 528 33.89 -27.18 -12.69
N SER A 529 33.37 -27.33 -11.47
CA SER A 529 34.16 -27.67 -10.27
C SER A 529 34.38 -29.18 -10.05
N SER A 530 33.77 -30.05 -10.85
CA SER A 530 33.88 -31.50 -10.67
C SER A 530 35.16 -32.09 -11.27
N LYS A 531 35.75 -33.07 -10.59
CA LYS A 531 36.94 -33.81 -11.06
C LYS A 531 36.67 -34.74 -12.26
N GLU A 532 35.40 -35.02 -12.57
CA GLU A 532 34.98 -36.05 -13.54
C GLU A 532 34.18 -35.51 -14.74
N GLY A 533 34.00 -34.19 -14.87
CA GLY A 533 33.31 -33.59 -16.02
C GLY A 533 31.78 -33.61 -15.95
N THR A 534 31.19 -34.15 -14.89
CA THR A 534 29.76 -34.04 -14.58
C THR A 534 29.42 -32.62 -14.12
N ASP A 535 28.42 -31.98 -14.72
CA ASP A 535 27.90 -30.70 -14.23
C ASP A 535 26.86 -30.97 -13.12
N TYR A 536 27.32 -30.92 -11.87
CA TYR A 536 26.47 -31.15 -10.70
C TYR A 536 25.36 -30.10 -10.55
N VAL A 537 25.51 -28.89 -11.12
CA VAL A 537 24.46 -27.87 -11.03
C VAL A 537 23.20 -28.34 -11.74
N ASP A 538 23.35 -28.85 -12.97
CA ASP A 538 22.23 -29.36 -13.78
C ASP A 538 21.59 -30.59 -13.14
N LEU A 539 22.43 -31.50 -12.62
CA LEU A 539 21.98 -32.75 -12.02
C LEU A 539 21.24 -32.50 -10.71
N ILE A 540 21.77 -31.64 -9.84
CA ILE A 540 21.12 -31.29 -8.57
C ILE A 540 19.81 -30.55 -8.84
N LEU A 541 19.77 -29.59 -9.78
CA LEU A 541 18.53 -28.87 -10.12
C LEU A 541 17.42 -29.84 -10.55
N ARG A 542 17.70 -30.72 -11.53
CA ARG A 542 16.71 -31.69 -12.02
C ARG A 542 16.27 -32.67 -10.93
N THR A 543 17.22 -33.16 -10.14
CA THR A 543 16.92 -34.09 -9.03
C THR A 543 16.05 -33.42 -7.97
N TYR A 544 16.39 -32.19 -7.59
CA TYR A 544 15.61 -31.40 -6.65
C TYR A 544 14.20 -31.12 -7.16
N GLN A 545 14.06 -30.76 -8.44
CA GLN A 545 12.75 -30.56 -9.07
C GLN A 545 11.90 -31.83 -9.04
N GLU A 546 12.49 -33.01 -9.31
CA GLU A 546 11.80 -34.29 -9.21
C GLU A 546 11.33 -34.60 -7.77
N GLU A 547 12.20 -34.41 -6.77
CA GLU A 547 11.87 -34.68 -5.37
C GLU A 547 10.86 -33.67 -4.81
N MET A 548 11.00 -32.38 -5.15
CA MET A 548 10.06 -31.32 -4.80
C MET A 548 8.68 -31.54 -5.44
N ALA A 549 8.64 -32.00 -6.70
CA ALA A 549 7.37 -32.35 -7.36
C ALA A 549 6.69 -33.59 -6.74
N GLY A 550 7.45 -34.44 -6.03
CA GLY A 550 6.94 -35.60 -5.31
C GLY A 550 6.57 -35.34 -3.85
N LEU A 551 6.86 -34.15 -3.32
CA LEU A 551 6.66 -33.82 -1.92
C LEU A 551 5.18 -33.55 -1.61
N THR A 552 4.61 -34.25 -0.63
CA THR A 552 3.19 -34.15 -0.24
C THR A 552 3.02 -33.53 1.14
N SER A 553 1.81 -33.04 1.44
CA SER A 553 1.45 -32.53 2.76
C SER A 553 1.70 -33.55 3.86
N ASP A 554 1.47 -34.85 3.60
CA ASP A 554 1.68 -35.92 4.58
C ASP A 554 3.16 -36.06 5.00
N VAL A 555 4.08 -35.85 4.05
CA VAL A 555 5.52 -35.84 4.35
C VAL A 555 5.90 -34.59 5.13
N MET A 556 5.33 -33.44 4.76
CA MET A 556 5.54 -32.16 5.42
C MET A 556 5.02 -32.14 6.86
N GLU A 557 3.93 -32.85 7.18
CA GLU A 557 3.44 -33.00 8.56
C GLU A 557 4.36 -33.83 9.46
N GLN A 558 5.16 -34.71 8.87
CA GLN A 558 6.04 -35.62 9.59
C GLN A 558 7.48 -35.10 9.69
N GLN A 559 7.89 -34.20 8.79
CA GLN A 559 9.27 -33.78 8.64
C GLN A 559 9.37 -32.26 8.50
N ASN A 560 10.33 -31.65 9.18
CA ASN A 560 10.75 -30.28 8.88
C ASN A 560 11.97 -30.29 7.94
N PRO A 561 12.18 -29.21 7.16
CA PRO A 561 13.40 -29.04 6.38
C PRO A 561 14.64 -29.02 7.28
N ILE A 562 15.76 -29.49 6.75
CA ILE A 562 17.05 -29.57 7.46
C ILE A 562 18.08 -28.58 6.91
N ALA A 563 17.82 -27.97 5.77
CA ALA A 563 18.67 -26.97 5.14
C ALA A 563 17.86 -26.14 4.13
N GLN A 564 18.47 -25.05 3.66
CA GLN A 564 17.95 -24.26 2.55
C GLN A 564 18.87 -24.39 1.34
N ILE A 565 18.28 -24.49 0.15
CA ILE A 565 19.00 -24.53 -1.12
C ILE A 565 18.51 -23.40 -2.04
N GLN A 566 19.44 -22.70 -2.68
CA GLN A 566 19.16 -21.62 -3.62
C GLN A 566 19.81 -21.92 -4.97
N PHE A 567 19.01 -21.87 -6.02
CA PHE A 567 19.45 -22.04 -7.40
C PHE A 567 19.63 -20.67 -8.05
N MET A 568 20.83 -20.10 -7.94
CA MET A 568 21.08 -18.72 -8.37
C MET A 568 21.12 -18.59 -9.89
N THR A 569 20.37 -17.61 -10.41
CA THR A 569 20.44 -17.19 -11.81
C THR A 569 21.77 -16.51 -12.13
N ASP A 570 22.13 -16.45 -13.42
CA ASP A 570 23.36 -15.77 -13.86
C ASP A 570 23.43 -14.31 -13.39
N ILE A 571 22.29 -13.61 -13.37
CA ILE A 571 22.19 -12.22 -12.87
C ILE A 571 22.52 -12.16 -11.39
N GLN A 572 22.00 -13.09 -10.58
CA GLN A 572 22.32 -13.15 -9.15
C GLN A 572 23.79 -13.48 -8.90
N VAL A 573 24.40 -14.34 -9.72
CA VAL A 573 25.86 -14.62 -9.66
C VAL A 573 26.68 -13.38 -10.01
N GLN A 574 26.25 -12.58 -10.99
CA GLN A 574 26.91 -11.33 -11.34
C GLN A 574 26.75 -10.28 -10.23
N ALA A 575 25.56 -10.16 -9.64
CA ALA A 575 25.28 -9.26 -8.53
C ALA A 575 26.18 -9.55 -7.33
N GLU A 576 26.37 -10.82 -6.98
CA GLU A 576 27.31 -11.23 -5.94
C GLU A 576 28.74 -10.80 -6.22
N LYS A 577 29.25 -11.08 -7.42
CA LYS A 577 30.61 -10.67 -7.84
C LYS A 577 30.80 -9.15 -7.82
N SER A 578 29.73 -8.38 -8.04
CA SER A 578 29.74 -6.92 -7.94
C SER A 578 29.81 -6.44 -6.49
N LYS A 579 29.05 -7.08 -5.58
CA LYS A 579 29.05 -6.77 -4.13
C LYS A 579 30.43 -6.99 -3.50
N GLU A 580 31.14 -8.05 -3.90
CA GLU A 580 32.51 -8.31 -3.45
C GLU A 580 33.49 -7.17 -3.81
N LYS A 581 33.21 -6.40 -4.86
CA LYS A 581 34.07 -5.30 -5.32
C LYS A 581 33.76 -3.95 -4.68
N ASN A 582 32.49 -3.66 -4.38
CA ASN A 582 32.04 -2.30 -4.05
C ASN A 582 31.72 -2.05 -2.56
N GLY A 583 31.81 -3.07 -1.69
CA GLY A 583 31.54 -2.93 -0.26
C GLY A 583 30.04 -2.82 0.08
N TYR A 584 29.71 -2.94 1.37
CA TYR A 584 28.35 -3.09 1.87
C TYR A 584 27.46 -1.85 1.62
N SER A 585 26.43 -2.00 0.79
CA SER A 585 25.20 -1.20 0.88
C SER A 585 24.04 -2.10 1.31
N TRP A 586 23.48 -1.89 2.49
CA TRP A 586 22.21 -2.51 2.88
C TRP A 586 21.11 -1.97 1.95
N ARG A 587 20.49 -2.85 1.16
CA ARG A 587 19.39 -2.51 0.26
C ARG A 587 18.24 -3.46 0.53
N TYR A 588 17.05 -2.90 0.70
CA TYR A 588 15.79 -3.60 0.94
C TYR A 588 15.44 -4.65 -0.14
N ASN A 589 16.02 -4.52 -1.35
CA ASN A 589 15.79 -5.39 -2.51
C ASN A 589 17.04 -6.19 -2.93
N ASN A 590 17.80 -6.74 -1.97
CA ASN A 590 18.98 -7.56 -2.29
C ASN A 590 18.58 -8.82 -3.07
N VAL A 591 19.03 -8.93 -4.32
CA VAL A 591 18.75 -10.10 -5.19
C VAL A 591 19.43 -11.39 -4.71
N MET A 592 20.47 -11.29 -3.87
CA MET A 592 21.22 -12.46 -3.39
C MET A 592 20.49 -13.25 -2.30
N ASP A 593 19.55 -12.62 -1.61
CA ASP A 593 18.83 -13.23 -0.49
C ASP A 593 17.49 -13.84 -0.95
N ARG A 594 17.30 -14.03 -2.26
CA ARG A 594 16.03 -14.42 -2.89
C ARG A 594 16.07 -15.82 -3.51
N GLY A 595 14.99 -16.59 -3.37
CA GLY A 595 14.82 -17.88 -4.01
C GLY A 595 15.48 -19.04 -3.26
N TYR A 596 15.39 -19.03 -1.93
CA TYR A 596 15.73 -20.18 -1.10
C TYR A 596 14.54 -21.13 -0.99
N TYR A 597 14.82 -22.42 -1.12
CA TYR A 597 13.83 -23.49 -1.04
C TYR A 597 14.24 -24.54 0.00
N PRO A 598 13.28 -25.24 0.62
CA PRO A 598 13.59 -26.20 1.69
C PRO A 598 14.24 -27.48 1.15
N VAL A 599 15.16 -28.05 1.91
CA VAL A 599 15.66 -29.43 1.70
C VAL A 599 15.10 -30.30 2.82
N TYR A 600 14.18 -31.20 2.48
CA TYR A 600 13.60 -32.15 3.43
C TYR A 600 14.52 -33.38 3.62
N PRO A 601 14.46 -34.06 4.79
CA PRO A 601 15.15 -35.33 5.00
C PRO A 601 14.85 -36.39 3.94
N SER A 602 13.64 -36.35 3.35
CA SER A 602 13.21 -37.25 2.29
C SER A 602 13.89 -37.01 0.93
N PHE A 603 14.62 -35.91 0.74
CA PHE A 603 15.29 -35.56 -0.52
C PHE A 603 16.62 -36.32 -0.69
N ASN A 604 16.55 -37.64 -0.54
CA ASN A 604 17.70 -38.54 -0.46
C ASN A 604 18.66 -38.41 -1.65
N LYS A 605 18.12 -38.22 -2.87
CA LYS A 605 18.96 -38.11 -4.08
C LYS A 605 19.65 -36.74 -4.12
N THR A 606 18.95 -35.66 -3.80
CA THR A 606 19.56 -34.32 -3.71
C THR A 606 20.65 -34.31 -2.65
N ILE A 607 20.39 -34.86 -1.47
CA ILE A 607 21.35 -34.95 -0.37
C ILE A 607 22.59 -35.74 -0.82
N GLY A 608 22.42 -36.89 -1.46
CA GLY A 608 23.55 -37.68 -1.99
C GLY A 608 24.41 -36.94 -3.01
N LEU A 609 23.79 -36.18 -3.92
CA LEU A 609 24.54 -35.36 -4.90
C LEU A 609 25.29 -34.19 -4.24
N LEU A 610 24.74 -33.62 -3.17
CA LEU A 610 25.43 -32.61 -2.38
C LEU A 610 26.65 -33.22 -1.66
N GLU A 611 26.52 -34.44 -1.13
CA GLU A 611 27.64 -35.17 -0.54
C GLU A 611 28.76 -35.47 -1.55
N ASP A 612 28.42 -35.85 -2.78
CA ASP A 612 29.37 -36.03 -3.88
C ASP A 612 30.12 -34.72 -4.22
N CYS A 613 29.49 -33.57 -3.99
CA CYS A 613 30.10 -32.24 -4.10
C CYS A 613 30.92 -31.83 -2.86
N GLY A 614 31.01 -32.68 -1.83
CA GLY A 614 31.68 -32.40 -0.56
C GLY A 614 30.85 -31.56 0.42
N ILE A 615 29.54 -31.44 0.19
CA ILE A 615 28.58 -30.74 1.06
C ILE A 615 27.78 -31.79 1.82
N ARG A 616 28.24 -32.16 3.03
CA ARG A 616 27.52 -33.07 3.91
C ARG A 616 26.55 -32.28 4.80
N LEU A 617 25.26 -32.54 4.65
CA LEU A 617 24.22 -31.98 5.51
C LEU A 617 24.13 -32.78 6.82
N THR A 618 24.03 -32.07 7.94
CA THR A 618 23.76 -32.71 9.22
C THR A 618 22.27 -33.00 9.33
N THR A 619 21.90 -34.26 9.53
CA THR A 619 20.53 -34.66 9.86
C THR A 619 20.31 -34.72 11.38
N VAL A 620 19.06 -34.78 11.83
CA VAL A 620 18.69 -35.01 13.24
C VAL A 620 19.41 -36.26 13.80
N THR A 621 19.59 -37.28 12.96
CA THR A 621 20.29 -38.52 13.28
C THR A 621 21.83 -38.43 13.23
N ASP A 622 22.40 -37.44 12.52
CA ASP A 622 23.85 -37.23 12.41
C ASP A 622 24.43 -36.28 13.47
N ALA A 623 23.58 -35.59 14.23
CA ALA A 623 23.99 -34.49 15.10
C ALA A 623 25.10 -34.93 16.10
N GLY A 624 25.09 -36.18 16.57
CA GLY A 624 26.03 -36.72 17.54
C GLY A 624 25.27 -37.33 18.71
N GLU A 625 25.98 -37.69 19.78
CA GLU A 625 25.30 -38.06 21.02
C GLU A 625 24.66 -36.79 21.60
N VAL A 626 23.33 -36.69 21.52
CA VAL A 626 22.56 -35.68 22.24
C VAL A 626 22.74 -35.98 23.73
N ILE A 627 23.32 -35.03 24.45
CA ILE A 627 23.71 -35.22 25.85
C ILE A 627 22.73 -34.58 26.83
N ARG A 628 21.89 -33.65 26.34
CA ARG A 628 20.93 -32.90 27.13
C ARG A 628 19.82 -32.36 26.24
N ALA A 629 18.58 -32.41 26.70
CA ALA A 629 17.46 -31.67 26.13
C ALA A 629 16.79 -30.83 27.21
N ASP A 630 16.54 -29.55 26.93
CA ASP A 630 15.92 -28.60 27.85
C ASP A 630 14.54 -28.21 27.32
N ILE A 631 13.50 -28.53 28.09
CA ILE A 631 12.09 -28.32 27.74
C ILE A 631 11.48 -27.33 28.73
N ASP A 632 10.77 -26.32 28.25
CA ASP A 632 10.04 -25.42 29.16
C ASP A 632 8.75 -26.08 29.66
N LEU A 633 8.59 -26.21 30.98
CA LEU A 633 7.49 -26.97 31.57
C LEU A 633 6.10 -26.39 31.30
N TYR A 634 5.97 -25.08 31.03
CA TYR A 634 4.67 -24.47 30.72
C TYR A 634 4.03 -25.08 29.46
N GLN A 635 4.84 -25.59 28.53
CA GLN A 635 4.37 -26.23 27.30
C GLN A 635 3.63 -27.56 27.57
N LEU A 636 3.79 -28.13 28.77
CA LEU A 636 3.15 -29.39 29.20
C LEU A 636 1.81 -29.18 29.92
N ALA A 637 1.34 -27.93 30.06
CA ALA A 637 0.09 -27.62 30.77
C ALA A 637 -1.16 -27.97 29.91
N GLU A 638 -2.20 -28.53 30.54
CA GLU A 638 -3.45 -28.93 29.87
C GLU A 638 -4.39 -27.75 29.53
N LYS A 639 -4.17 -26.56 30.10
CA LYS A 639 -5.00 -25.37 29.84
C LYS A 639 -4.14 -24.18 29.46
N ASP A 640 -4.59 -23.50 28.41
CA ASP A 640 -4.14 -22.17 27.99
C ASP A 640 -4.59 -21.11 29.02
N ASP A 641 -4.05 -21.23 30.23
CA ASP A 641 -4.41 -20.37 31.35
C ASP A 641 -3.43 -19.21 31.37
N SER A 642 -3.91 -18.04 30.94
CA SER A 642 -3.19 -16.76 30.94
C SER A 642 -2.57 -16.36 32.30
N ARG A 643 -2.80 -17.15 33.34
CA ARG A 643 -2.18 -17.07 34.67
C ARG A 643 -0.70 -17.44 34.72
N TYR A 644 -0.13 -18.06 33.66
CA TYR A 644 1.29 -18.46 33.63
C TYR A 644 2.26 -17.41 33.07
N TYR A 645 1.78 -16.46 32.27
CA TYR A 645 2.63 -15.42 31.67
C TYR A 645 3.15 -14.37 32.66
N ASP A 646 2.62 -14.34 33.90
CA ASP A 646 2.88 -13.26 34.87
C ASP A 646 3.76 -13.69 36.07
N LYS A 647 4.44 -14.84 35.99
CA LYS A 647 5.38 -15.27 37.04
C LYS A 647 6.72 -15.71 36.45
N ASP A 648 7.79 -15.14 37.01
CA ASP A 648 9.22 -15.51 36.92
C ASP A 648 9.51 -16.99 37.33
N ILE A 649 8.67 -17.95 36.95
CA ILE A 649 8.87 -19.38 37.15
C ILE A 649 9.02 -20.01 35.75
N THR A 650 10.13 -19.69 35.09
CA THR A 650 10.66 -20.49 33.97
C THR A 650 11.29 -21.75 34.54
N SER A 651 10.46 -22.68 35.03
CA SER A 651 10.94 -23.99 35.42
C SER A 651 11.17 -24.82 34.16
N GLN A 652 12.44 -25.15 33.87
CA GLN A 652 12.85 -26.00 32.76
C GLN A 652 13.03 -27.45 33.21
N LEU A 653 12.56 -28.38 32.40
CA LEU A 653 12.85 -29.81 32.51
C LEU A 653 14.10 -30.11 31.69
N THR A 654 15.20 -30.41 32.39
CA THR A 654 16.45 -30.84 31.77
C THR A 654 16.51 -32.37 31.74
N VAL A 655 16.40 -32.96 30.56
CA VAL A 655 16.51 -34.40 30.30
C VAL A 655 17.97 -34.74 29.98
N THR A 656 18.57 -35.65 30.75
CA THR A 656 19.97 -36.12 30.55
C THR A 656 20.11 -37.64 30.53
N ASP A 657 19.02 -38.37 30.81
CA ASP A 657 19.01 -39.81 30.67
C ASP A 657 19.06 -40.20 29.19
N LYS A 658 19.90 -41.19 28.86
CA LYS A 658 20.15 -41.56 27.46
C LYS A 658 18.95 -42.20 26.79
N GLU A 659 18.15 -42.98 27.52
CA GLU A 659 16.97 -43.63 26.97
C GLU A 659 15.84 -42.61 26.77
N GLU A 660 15.68 -41.67 27.72
CA GLU A 660 14.70 -40.58 27.60
C GLU A 660 15.04 -39.60 26.48
N VAL A 661 16.31 -39.20 26.34
CA VAL A 661 16.77 -38.36 25.23
C VAL A 661 16.60 -39.09 23.89
N ALA A 662 16.92 -40.38 23.81
CA ALA A 662 16.72 -41.15 22.58
C ALA A 662 15.24 -41.25 22.19
N ALA A 663 14.35 -41.47 23.16
CA ALA A 663 12.90 -41.48 22.95
C ALA A 663 12.36 -40.11 22.50
N LEU A 664 12.91 -39.00 23.03
CA LEU A 664 12.55 -37.66 22.60
C LEU A 664 13.00 -37.38 21.16
N MET A 665 14.20 -37.82 20.80
CA MET A 665 14.78 -37.57 19.48
C MET A 665 14.21 -38.46 18.36
N GLU A 666 13.44 -39.51 18.69
CA GLU A 666 12.84 -40.43 17.71
C GLU A 666 11.83 -39.74 16.78
N THR A 667 11.04 -38.80 17.33
CA THR A 667 10.02 -38.05 16.60
C THR A 667 10.37 -36.56 16.46
N ALA A 668 11.58 -36.18 16.89
CA ALA A 668 12.04 -34.81 16.89
C ALA A 668 12.27 -34.27 15.48
N ARG A 669 11.85 -33.02 15.28
CA ARG A 669 12.02 -32.26 14.05
C ARG A 669 12.87 -31.04 14.32
N LEU A 670 13.79 -30.73 13.41
CA LEU A 670 14.59 -29.51 13.50
C LEU A 670 13.69 -28.29 13.29
N GLU A 671 13.82 -27.26 14.12
CA GLU A 671 13.01 -26.03 14.03
C GLU A 671 13.67 -24.92 13.23
N ASP A 672 14.99 -24.97 13.03
CA ASP A 672 15.78 -23.93 12.34
C ASP A 672 15.23 -23.53 10.95
N TYR A 673 14.43 -24.40 10.30
CA TYR A 673 13.80 -24.18 8.99
C TYR A 673 12.31 -24.49 8.95
N SER A 674 11.64 -24.64 10.10
CA SER A 674 10.19 -24.94 10.15
C SER A 674 9.33 -23.86 9.49
N ASN A 675 9.87 -22.66 9.37
CA ASN A 675 9.24 -21.56 8.65
C ASN A 675 9.07 -21.82 7.14
N MET A 676 9.78 -22.79 6.57
CA MET A 676 9.61 -23.22 5.18
C MET A 676 8.70 -24.45 5.05
N ASN A 677 7.96 -24.78 6.12
CA ASN A 677 7.02 -25.88 6.17
C ASN A 677 5.60 -25.36 6.51
N PRO A 678 4.65 -25.33 5.56
CA PRO A 678 3.31 -24.84 5.81
C PRO A 678 2.44 -25.78 6.64
N PHE A 679 2.83 -27.04 6.76
CA PHE A 679 2.09 -28.08 7.50
C PHE A 679 2.78 -28.42 8.83
N SER A 680 3.67 -27.55 9.32
CA SER A 680 4.19 -27.66 10.68
C SER A 680 3.10 -27.26 11.67
N GLU A 681 2.82 -28.08 12.68
CA GLU A 681 1.84 -27.79 13.74
C GLU A 681 2.44 -26.79 14.73
N TRP A 682 2.07 -25.50 14.65
CA TRP A 682 2.66 -24.45 15.50
C TRP A 682 2.09 -24.45 16.92
N ASP A 683 0.81 -24.78 17.08
CA ASP A 683 0.09 -24.69 18.36
C ASP A 683 0.03 -26.04 19.14
N ASP A 684 0.19 -27.17 18.45
CA ASP A 684 0.14 -28.52 19.04
C ASP A 684 1.52 -29.21 19.13
N ARG A 685 2.58 -28.42 19.34
CA ARG A 685 3.96 -28.92 19.49
C ARG A 685 4.57 -28.57 20.84
N ILE A 686 5.62 -29.31 21.19
CA ILE A 686 6.53 -29.02 22.30
C ILE A 686 7.89 -28.73 21.68
N THR A 687 8.42 -27.52 21.90
CA THR A 687 9.77 -27.14 21.49
C THR A 687 10.77 -27.38 22.61
N PHE A 688 11.99 -27.74 22.24
CA PHE A 688 13.06 -27.99 23.19
C PHE A 688 14.44 -27.70 22.59
N GLU A 689 15.36 -27.28 23.45
CA GLU A 689 16.74 -27.03 23.09
C GLU A 689 17.55 -28.32 23.31
N ALA A 690 18.13 -28.91 22.26
CA ALA A 690 18.98 -30.09 22.40
C ALA A 690 20.45 -29.74 22.26
N VAL A 691 21.24 -30.08 23.27
CA VAL A 691 22.69 -29.89 23.27
C VAL A 691 23.37 -31.12 22.69
N VAL A 692 24.08 -30.90 21.60
CA VAL A 692 24.72 -31.91 20.79
C VAL A 692 26.23 -31.82 20.98
N LYS A 693 26.86 -32.97 21.25
CA LYS A 693 28.31 -33.07 21.42
C LYS A 693 29.00 -33.31 20.07
N GLY A 694 29.48 -32.23 19.44
CA GLY A 694 30.26 -32.27 18.20
C GLY A 694 31.77 -32.42 18.43
N SER A 695 32.51 -32.57 17.33
CA SER A 695 33.99 -32.68 17.35
C SER A 695 34.72 -31.39 17.73
N SER A 696 34.05 -30.24 17.67
CA SER A 696 34.62 -28.90 17.95
C SER A 696 34.04 -28.22 19.20
N GLY A 697 33.12 -28.86 19.92
CA GLY A 697 32.43 -28.29 21.08
C GLY A 697 30.99 -28.79 21.23
N GLN A 698 30.24 -28.17 22.16
CA GLN A 698 28.80 -28.35 22.29
C GLN A 698 28.09 -27.31 21.41
N ILE A 699 27.11 -27.76 20.63
CA ILE A 699 26.24 -26.90 19.83
C ILE A 699 24.81 -27.19 20.27
N SER A 700 24.00 -26.15 20.34
CA SER A 700 22.58 -26.24 20.63
C SER A 700 21.78 -26.05 19.35
N HIS A 701 20.73 -26.85 19.21
CA HIS A 701 19.73 -26.72 18.15
C HIS A 701 18.34 -26.78 18.77
N GLU A 702 17.40 -26.04 18.17
CA GLU A 702 16.00 -26.10 18.56
C GLU A 702 15.30 -27.23 17.80
N TYR A 703 14.56 -28.04 18.53
CA TYR A 703 13.77 -29.13 18.00
C TYR A 703 12.34 -29.03 18.49
N SER A 704 11.43 -29.74 17.81
CA SER A 704 10.07 -29.94 18.27
C SER A 704 9.60 -31.38 18.13
N ILE A 705 8.65 -31.76 18.96
CA ILE A 705 7.80 -32.95 18.79
C ILE A 705 6.34 -32.54 18.83
N ARG A 706 5.46 -33.30 18.18
CA ARG A 706 4.01 -33.11 18.38
C ARG A 706 3.62 -33.52 19.78
N LYS A 707 2.62 -32.84 20.35
CA LYS A 707 2.03 -33.27 21.63
C LYS A 707 1.43 -34.67 21.52
N ALA A 708 0.88 -35.04 20.36
CA ALA A 708 0.41 -36.39 20.08
C ALA A 708 1.52 -37.46 20.12
N ASP A 709 2.75 -37.09 19.80
CA ASP A 709 3.92 -37.98 19.74
C ASP A 709 4.76 -37.97 21.02
N MET A 710 4.22 -37.44 22.13
CA MET A 710 4.95 -37.38 23.41
C MET A 710 5.45 -38.76 23.86
N PRO A 711 6.73 -38.89 24.22
CA PRO A 711 7.23 -40.12 24.84
C PRO A 711 6.63 -40.31 26.24
N GLU A 712 6.54 -41.56 26.69
CA GLU A 712 5.85 -41.93 27.95
C GLU A 712 6.41 -41.21 29.20
N PHE A 713 7.70 -40.91 29.24
CA PHE A 713 8.29 -40.17 30.36
C PHE A 713 7.74 -38.73 30.41
N LEU A 714 7.61 -38.09 29.25
CA LEU A 714 7.14 -36.70 29.13
C LEU A 714 5.65 -36.60 29.42
N LYS A 715 4.85 -37.61 29.05
CA LYS A 715 3.44 -37.71 29.47
C LYS A 715 3.30 -37.75 31.00
N LYS A 716 4.13 -38.55 31.68
CA LYS A 716 4.12 -38.62 33.15
C LYS A 716 4.55 -37.32 33.81
N GLU A 717 5.56 -36.64 33.25
CA GLU A 717 5.96 -35.31 33.74
C GLU A 717 4.87 -34.26 33.49
N SER A 718 4.17 -34.31 32.35
CA SER A 718 2.99 -33.48 32.10
C SER A 718 1.88 -33.73 33.13
N GLU A 719 1.49 -34.99 33.39
CA GLU A 719 0.50 -35.31 34.43
C GLU A 719 0.94 -34.88 35.84
N ARG A 720 2.24 -34.99 36.13
CA ARG A 720 2.79 -34.56 37.41
C ARG A 720 2.73 -33.04 37.54
N PHE A 721 3.19 -32.33 36.52
CA PHE A 721 3.18 -30.87 36.46
C PHE A 721 1.75 -30.35 36.62
N ASN A 722 0.78 -30.85 35.84
CA ASN A 722 -0.62 -30.44 35.93
C ASN A 722 -1.22 -30.70 37.33
N ARG A 723 -0.89 -31.81 38.00
CA ARG A 723 -1.30 -32.06 39.40
C ARG A 723 -0.68 -31.07 40.39
N GLU A 724 0.61 -30.75 40.24
CA GLU A 724 1.29 -29.76 41.07
C GLU A 724 0.65 -28.37 40.89
N VAL A 725 0.29 -28.00 39.66
CA VAL A 725 -0.42 -26.75 39.35
C VAL A 725 -1.81 -26.69 39.97
N GLU A 726 -2.61 -27.77 39.88
CA GLU A 726 -3.92 -27.84 40.52
C GLU A 726 -3.84 -27.67 42.05
N THR A 727 -2.83 -28.26 42.69
CA THR A 727 -2.66 -28.16 44.16
C THR A 727 -2.19 -26.79 44.67
N VAL A 728 -1.66 -25.93 43.80
CA VAL A 728 -1.29 -24.54 44.13
C VAL A 728 -2.45 -23.56 43.87
N SER A 729 -3.51 -24.02 43.20
CA SER A 729 -4.72 -23.25 42.87
C SER A 729 -5.85 -23.38 43.92
N ASP A 730 -5.72 -24.28 44.90
CA ASP A 730 -6.56 -24.38 46.11
C ASP A 730 -5.90 -23.62 47.29
#